data_AF-A0A2D5E4S9-F1
#
_entry.id   AF-A0A2D5E4S9-F1
#
_cell.length_a   1.000
_cell.length_b   1.000
_cell.length_c   1.000
_cell.angle_alpha   90.00
_cell.angle_beta   90.00
_cell.angle_gamma   90.00
#
_symmetry.space_group_name_H-M   'P 1'
#
loop_
_entity.id
_entity.type
_entity.pdbx_description
1 polymer ?
#
loop_
_entity_poly.entity_id
_entity_poly.type
_entity_poly.pdbx_seq_one_letter_code
_entity_poly.pdbx_strand_id
1 'polypeptide(L)'
;MPDESAASNASARPGFLCSIGRFLQGRTLSRPALEIVIGGADLSPELAELIQDVVRLAGLRRQESMTVAADLAARFEDESKAGKSTASILEAFGDPADRAASIRGDVIRGRSLSSRILRPAIRAGLLVILLFGGFYVVLAVRHWNSKVNVGVDYVAMMNAPTGNSPVEDRAWPEIRAAMSTLNELSSSADEETGRTLAEFQQQGRPVSAPGWETTIGEVEDPPESEERLDPEMVDGFFRDAGPALERLRQGVARPILGFPLRGYSRMEEADEDFFGTTWDPAAAAAMTGRDRLLSGSVWQLEFPHFGTLREAARLLATDAARAAVAGDGDRLVADVEAIFELGRLVRGRTILISQLIGVAIDQLGFTIVLDVVAATPDTIDTATLDRLDAVLAGLDQNRLGFRFDEERFTFLDLAQRLYTDDGHGGGHLKIEGNRGLPELGASDLLMPGSTSNPLGFLLGPALAAMTVDRQETERIWNDHFDALEDSNWIEPWEIDPRARSVVAGFPADEILNSNLMQIRYFPLTLVIPKVDHLMGWPAGIRLERDLVRTVIAVERIRRLDGRWPEDLRDVAIPGRDPFDGGSLRYLLDDGRPFLYLLGPDRDDDGGTWVTGDDRIPARGFADSRRYWGKVPLDDGAGIEGDLPVWAGGADRRP
;
A
#
# COMPACT_ATOMS: atom_id res chain seq x y z
N MET A 1 2.42 26.29 -65.59
CA MET A 1 2.56 27.77 -65.63
C MET A 1 2.54 28.27 -64.19
N PRO A 2 3.45 29.20 -63.83
CA PRO A 2 3.80 29.58 -62.47
C PRO A 2 3.20 30.94 -62.04
N ASP A 3 3.32 31.26 -60.75
CA ASP A 3 3.49 32.62 -60.18
C ASP A 3 3.98 32.40 -58.72
N GLU A 4 5.25 32.61 -58.34
CA GLU A 4 6.00 33.88 -58.10
C GLU A 4 5.26 34.88 -57.21
N SER A 5 5.62 35.02 -55.92
CA SER A 5 6.70 35.89 -55.42
C SER A 5 6.96 35.60 -53.92
N ALA A 6 8.20 35.30 -53.50
CA ALA A 6 9.21 36.22 -52.94
C ALA A 6 8.71 37.04 -51.71
N ALA A 7 9.37 37.13 -50.55
CA ALA A 7 10.67 36.72 -50.04
C ALA A 7 10.67 36.89 -48.50
N SER A 8 11.47 36.10 -47.76
CA SER A 8 12.33 36.59 -46.65
C SER A 8 12.91 35.43 -45.83
N ASN A 9 14.20 35.57 -45.51
CA ASN A 9 15.00 34.85 -44.50
C ASN A 9 15.64 33.50 -44.86
N ALA A 10 16.71 33.63 -45.65
CA ALA A 10 17.86 32.73 -45.68
C ALA A 10 18.86 33.00 -44.53
N SER A 11 19.63 31.96 -44.20
CA SER A 11 20.94 31.92 -43.51
C SER A 11 20.98 31.69 -41.99
N ALA A 12 20.82 30.42 -41.60
CA ALA A 12 21.38 29.90 -40.35
C ALA A 12 22.92 29.80 -40.47
N ARG A 13 23.62 30.48 -39.57
CA ARG A 13 25.10 30.51 -39.49
C ARG A 13 25.67 29.19 -38.91
N PRO A 14 26.71 28.59 -39.51
CA PRO A 14 27.47 27.49 -38.89
C PRO A 14 28.54 28.09 -37.97
N GLY A 15 28.19 28.37 -36.71
CA GLY A 15 29.01 29.23 -35.84
C GLY A 15 29.65 28.63 -34.59
N PHE A 16 29.28 27.43 -34.13
CA PHE A 16 29.62 27.01 -32.76
C PHE A 16 30.74 25.96 -32.67
N LEU A 17 30.70 24.91 -33.51
CA LEU A 17 31.65 23.79 -33.46
C LEU A 17 33.05 24.11 -34.03
N CYS A 18 33.16 25.09 -34.92
CA CYS A 18 34.44 25.52 -35.50
C CYS A 18 35.29 26.41 -34.53
N SER A 19 34.71 26.81 -33.39
CA SER A 19 35.35 27.67 -32.39
C SER A 19 36.16 26.90 -31.34
N ILE A 20 35.75 25.66 -31.00
CA ILE A 20 36.36 24.87 -29.91
C ILE A 20 37.74 24.33 -30.32
N GLY A 21 37.89 23.88 -31.58
CA GLY A 21 39.17 23.42 -32.12
C GLY A 21 40.23 24.52 -32.22
N ARG A 22 39.82 25.76 -32.53
CA ARG A 22 40.71 26.94 -32.56
C ARG A 22 41.10 27.44 -31.16
N PHE A 23 40.30 27.15 -30.15
CA PHE A 23 40.56 27.58 -28.77
C PHE A 23 41.63 26.73 -28.05
N LEU A 24 41.88 25.50 -28.52
CA LEU A 24 42.81 24.55 -27.89
C LEU A 24 44.27 24.61 -28.41
N GLN A 25 44.54 25.28 -29.54
CA GLN A 25 45.86 25.27 -30.19
C GLN A 25 46.74 26.54 -29.99
N GLY A 26 46.33 27.50 -29.18
CA GLY A 26 47.04 28.78 -29.08
C GLY A 26 48.12 28.84 -28.00
N ARG A 27 49.25 28.13 -28.12
CA ARG A 27 50.38 28.30 -27.17
C ARG A 27 51.70 28.76 -27.78
N THR A 28 51.85 28.83 -29.10
CA THR A 28 53.04 29.42 -29.73
C THR A 28 52.65 30.13 -31.02
N LEU A 29 53.06 31.39 -31.16
CA LEU A 29 53.03 32.12 -32.43
C LEU A 29 54.05 31.49 -33.38
N SER A 30 53.68 31.32 -34.65
CA SER A 30 54.64 31.11 -35.71
C SER A 30 55.34 32.45 -36.01
N ARG A 31 56.67 32.40 -36.17
CA ARG A 31 57.59 33.52 -36.51
C ARG A 31 57.02 34.55 -37.52
N PRO A 32 56.28 34.15 -38.58
CA PRO A 32 55.74 35.08 -39.58
C PRO A 32 54.74 36.11 -39.03
N ALA A 33 53.97 35.76 -38.00
CA ALA A 33 52.95 36.66 -37.47
C ALA A 33 53.54 37.79 -36.61
N LEU A 34 54.71 37.57 -36.00
CA LEU A 34 55.49 38.61 -35.32
C LEU A 34 56.22 39.49 -36.33
N GLU A 35 56.74 38.91 -37.41
CA GLU A 35 57.39 39.65 -38.51
C GLU A 35 56.43 40.63 -39.18
N ILE A 36 55.13 40.31 -39.31
CA ILE A 36 54.12 41.22 -39.86
C ILE A 36 53.87 42.43 -38.95
N VAL A 37 53.87 42.25 -37.61
CA VAL A 37 53.63 43.33 -36.64
C VAL A 37 54.87 44.22 -36.48
N ILE A 38 56.06 43.61 -36.46
CA ILE A 38 57.33 44.32 -36.30
C ILE A 38 57.77 44.98 -37.62
N GLY A 39 57.50 44.34 -38.76
CA GLY A 39 57.85 44.87 -40.09
C GLY A 39 57.02 46.07 -40.56
N GLY A 40 55.99 46.46 -39.79
CA GLY A 40 55.25 47.71 -39.99
C GLY A 40 55.89 48.93 -39.32
N ALA A 41 56.89 48.74 -38.46
CA ALA A 41 57.60 49.80 -37.74
C ALA A 41 59.00 50.03 -38.33
N ASP A 42 59.44 51.28 -38.44
CA ASP A 42 60.75 51.66 -38.98
C ASP A 42 61.86 51.46 -37.93
N LEU A 43 62.17 50.19 -37.64
CA LEU A 43 63.08 49.75 -36.59
C LEU A 43 64.38 49.14 -37.15
N SER A 44 65.46 49.28 -36.39
CA SER A 44 66.71 48.57 -36.71
C SER A 44 66.56 47.05 -36.49
N PRO A 45 67.31 46.22 -37.24
CA PRO A 45 67.23 44.75 -37.11
C PRO A 45 67.49 44.24 -35.69
N GLU A 46 68.37 44.91 -34.94
CA GLU A 46 68.75 44.55 -33.57
C GLU A 46 67.60 44.77 -32.56
N LEU A 47 66.80 45.84 -32.73
CA LEU A 47 65.63 46.09 -31.87
C LEU A 47 64.47 45.15 -32.21
N ALA A 48 64.31 44.83 -33.49
CA ALA A 48 63.34 43.84 -33.95
C ALA A 48 63.63 42.44 -33.36
N GLU A 49 64.91 42.04 -33.32
CA GLU A 49 65.35 40.78 -32.71
C GLU A 49 65.11 40.78 -31.19
N LEU A 50 65.41 41.89 -30.50
CA LEU A 50 65.14 42.03 -29.07
C LEU A 50 63.64 41.87 -28.73
N ILE A 51 62.73 42.48 -29.50
CA ILE A 51 61.28 42.32 -29.29
C ILE A 51 60.89 40.84 -29.47
N GLN A 52 61.44 40.17 -30.50
CA GLN A 52 61.17 38.75 -30.73
C GLN A 52 61.68 37.88 -29.58
N ASP A 53 62.85 38.18 -29.01
CA ASP A 53 63.41 37.46 -27.87
C ASP A 53 62.57 37.69 -26.60
N VAL A 54 62.20 38.93 -26.28
CA VAL A 54 61.40 39.27 -25.09
C VAL A 54 60.01 38.63 -25.15
N VAL A 55 59.32 38.70 -26.28
CA VAL A 55 57.99 38.11 -26.45
C VAL A 55 58.04 36.58 -26.36
N ARG A 56 59.13 35.97 -26.88
CA ARG A 56 59.38 34.53 -26.78
C ARG A 56 59.64 34.11 -25.33
N LEU A 57 60.50 34.83 -24.61
CA LEU A 57 60.81 34.57 -23.21
C LEU A 57 59.61 34.80 -22.28
N ALA A 58 58.75 35.78 -22.57
CA ALA A 58 57.55 36.07 -21.78
C ALA A 58 56.49 34.97 -21.86
N GLY A 59 56.47 34.17 -22.95
CA GLY A 59 55.60 32.98 -23.07
C GLY A 59 54.10 33.28 -22.99
N LEU A 60 53.66 34.42 -23.50
CA LEU A 60 52.27 34.90 -23.45
C LEU A 60 51.37 34.28 -24.54
N ARG A 61 50.04 34.46 -24.44
CA ARG A 61 49.11 33.94 -25.46
C ARG A 61 49.28 34.72 -26.76
N ARG A 62 48.99 34.10 -27.92
CA ARG A 62 49.14 34.70 -29.26
C ARG A 62 48.68 36.16 -29.38
N GLN A 63 47.47 36.50 -28.92
CA GLN A 63 46.98 37.88 -28.98
C GLN A 63 47.72 38.81 -28.01
N GLU A 64 48.00 38.35 -26.78
CA GLU A 64 48.74 39.11 -25.78
C GLU A 64 50.18 39.39 -26.24
N SER A 65 50.84 38.39 -26.84
CA SER A 65 52.15 38.52 -27.46
C SER A 65 52.17 39.50 -28.62
N MET A 66 51.12 39.55 -29.45
CA MET A 66 51.01 40.52 -30.54
C MET A 66 50.80 41.95 -30.02
N THR A 67 49.98 42.14 -28.99
CA THR A 67 49.79 43.45 -28.33
C THR A 67 51.09 43.93 -27.70
N VAL A 68 51.78 43.08 -26.92
CA VAL A 68 53.07 43.43 -26.31
C VAL A 68 54.13 43.72 -27.37
N ALA A 69 54.19 42.96 -28.47
CA ALA A 69 55.11 43.22 -29.57
C ALA A 69 54.83 44.57 -30.24
N ALA A 70 53.55 44.90 -30.47
CA ALA A 70 53.14 46.17 -31.06
C ALA A 70 53.45 47.36 -30.14
N ASP A 71 53.19 47.23 -28.83
CA ASP A 71 53.47 48.29 -27.85
C ASP A 71 54.98 48.54 -27.72
N LEU A 72 55.79 47.48 -27.70
CA LEU A 72 57.26 47.60 -27.68
C LEU A 72 57.81 48.18 -28.98
N ALA A 73 57.27 47.76 -30.13
CA ALA A 73 57.67 48.29 -31.43
C ALA A 73 57.36 49.78 -31.56
N ALA A 74 56.14 50.20 -31.20
CA ALA A 74 55.75 51.62 -31.20
C ALA A 74 56.63 52.45 -30.28
N ARG A 75 56.91 51.97 -29.07
CA ARG A 75 57.78 52.66 -28.11
C ARG A 75 59.21 52.80 -28.64
N PHE A 76 59.79 51.74 -29.20
CA PHE A 76 61.15 51.81 -29.74
C PHE A 76 61.23 52.67 -31.00
N GLU A 77 60.16 52.74 -31.79
CA GLU A 77 60.07 53.61 -32.95
C GLU A 77 60.01 55.08 -32.53
N ASP A 78 59.21 55.41 -31.51
CA ASP A 78 59.14 56.75 -30.92
C ASP A 78 60.48 57.19 -30.32
N GLU A 79 61.17 56.28 -29.60
CA GLU A 79 62.50 56.56 -29.04
C GLU A 79 63.57 56.74 -30.12
N SER A 80 63.45 56.04 -31.25
CA SER A 80 64.33 56.20 -32.42
C SER A 80 64.07 57.51 -33.16
N LYS A 81 62.79 57.91 -33.33
CA LYS A 81 62.40 59.21 -33.92
C LYS A 81 62.79 60.40 -33.03
N ALA A 82 62.85 60.20 -31.71
CA ALA A 82 63.35 61.19 -30.75
C ALA A 82 64.89 61.36 -30.81
N GLY A 83 65.59 60.67 -31.72
CA GLY A 83 67.01 60.83 -31.98
C GLY A 83 67.93 60.01 -31.06
N LYS A 84 67.40 59.04 -30.31
CA LYS A 84 68.24 58.13 -29.52
C LYS A 84 68.87 57.08 -30.42
N SER A 85 70.15 56.77 -30.18
CA SER A 85 70.84 55.69 -30.90
C SER A 85 70.36 54.32 -30.44
N THR A 86 70.37 53.35 -31.34
CA THR A 86 69.99 51.95 -31.06
C THR A 86 70.70 51.37 -29.84
N ALA A 87 72.00 51.63 -29.67
CA ALA A 87 72.79 51.18 -28.52
C ALA A 87 72.28 51.74 -27.17
N SER A 88 71.82 52.99 -27.13
CA SER A 88 71.27 53.62 -25.93
C SER A 88 69.90 53.03 -25.55
N ILE A 89 69.07 52.68 -26.54
CA ILE A 89 67.77 52.04 -26.32
C ILE A 89 67.95 50.63 -25.75
N LEU A 90 68.92 49.87 -26.27
CA LEU A 90 69.26 48.52 -25.78
C LEU A 90 69.77 48.55 -24.33
N GLU A 91 70.67 49.48 -24.00
CA GLU A 91 71.21 49.64 -22.64
C GLU A 91 70.13 50.05 -21.63
N ALA A 92 69.24 50.98 -22.01
CA ALA A 92 68.13 51.43 -21.16
C ALA A 92 67.04 50.37 -20.97
N PHE A 93 66.87 49.45 -21.93
CA PHE A 93 65.90 48.37 -21.84
C PHE A 93 66.31 47.35 -20.77
N GLY A 94 67.61 47.09 -20.62
CA GLY A 94 68.17 46.17 -19.63
C GLY A 94 68.10 44.70 -20.06
N ASP A 95 68.24 43.78 -19.09
CA ASP A 95 68.23 42.34 -19.37
C ASP A 95 66.86 41.90 -19.98
N PRO A 96 66.86 41.32 -21.20
CA PRO A 96 65.65 40.84 -21.86
C PRO A 96 64.86 39.82 -21.03
N ALA A 97 65.53 38.99 -20.21
CA ALA A 97 64.89 37.97 -19.40
C ALA A 97 64.11 38.57 -18.22
N ASP A 98 64.70 39.53 -17.51
CA ASP A 98 64.07 40.21 -16.38
C ASP A 98 62.86 41.05 -16.83
N ARG A 99 63.00 41.73 -17.98
CA ARG A 99 61.88 42.47 -18.60
C ARG A 99 60.77 41.53 -19.05
N ALA A 100 61.10 40.41 -19.68
CA ALA A 100 60.12 39.41 -20.07
C ALA A 100 59.35 38.85 -18.87
N ALA A 101 60.02 38.61 -17.74
CA ALA A 101 59.39 38.16 -16.50
C ALA A 101 58.43 39.21 -15.90
N SER A 102 58.85 40.49 -15.88
CA SER A 102 58.01 41.60 -15.40
C SER A 102 56.77 41.82 -16.27
N ILE A 103 56.95 41.88 -17.60
CA ILE A 103 55.85 42.02 -18.58
C ILE A 103 54.89 40.84 -18.46
N ARG A 104 55.40 39.62 -18.30
CA ARG A 104 54.57 38.44 -18.05
C ARG A 104 53.76 38.58 -16.76
N GLY A 105 54.37 39.08 -15.69
CA GLY A 105 53.71 39.36 -14.40
C GLY A 105 52.56 40.36 -14.54
N ASP A 106 52.78 41.47 -15.24
CA ASP A 106 51.79 42.53 -15.44
C ASP A 106 50.62 42.09 -16.32
N VAL A 107 50.92 41.45 -17.45
CA VAL A 107 49.89 40.92 -18.35
C VAL A 107 49.07 39.82 -17.67
N ILE A 108 49.70 38.94 -16.88
CA ILE A 108 48.98 37.93 -16.12
C ILE A 108 48.09 38.58 -15.06
N ARG A 109 48.57 39.62 -14.34
CA ARG A 109 47.81 40.38 -13.33
C ARG A 109 46.63 41.17 -13.91
N GLY A 110 46.70 41.62 -15.16
CA GLY A 110 45.61 42.29 -15.88
C GLY A 110 44.51 41.36 -16.45
N ARG A 111 44.71 40.03 -16.46
CA ARG A 111 43.68 39.09 -16.95
C ARG A 111 42.42 39.11 -16.08
N SER A 112 41.25 39.26 -16.70
CA SER A 112 39.95 39.18 -16.02
C SER A 112 39.76 37.87 -15.26
N LEU A 113 39.10 37.92 -14.09
CA LEU A 113 38.80 36.77 -13.24
C LEU A 113 38.14 35.61 -14.01
N SER A 114 37.25 35.94 -14.94
CA SER A 114 36.57 34.98 -15.82
C SER A 114 37.55 34.14 -16.65
N SER A 115 38.64 34.71 -17.13
CA SER A 115 39.62 33.99 -17.96
C SER A 115 40.59 33.11 -17.16
N ARG A 116 40.76 33.37 -15.86
CA ARG A 116 41.60 32.58 -14.95
C ARG A 116 40.88 31.35 -14.41
N ILE A 117 39.58 31.47 -14.13
CA ILE A 117 38.79 30.44 -13.46
C ILE A 117 38.06 29.50 -14.45
N LEU A 118 37.62 30.02 -15.60
CA LEU A 118 36.75 29.27 -16.52
C LEU A 118 37.40 28.00 -17.09
N ARG A 119 38.68 28.04 -17.49
CA ARG A 119 39.34 26.86 -18.09
C ARG A 119 39.60 25.73 -17.07
N PRO A 120 40.15 26.00 -15.87
CA PRO A 120 40.20 25.01 -14.80
C PRO A 120 38.83 24.47 -14.42
N ALA A 121 37.81 25.34 -14.32
CA ALA A 121 36.44 24.94 -13.99
C ALA A 121 35.83 24.00 -15.06
N ILE A 122 36.03 24.27 -16.35
CA ILE A 122 35.58 23.38 -17.44
C ILE A 122 36.27 22.01 -17.35
N ARG A 123 37.58 21.97 -17.09
CA ARG A 123 38.33 20.71 -16.95
C ARG A 123 37.88 19.91 -15.73
N ALA A 124 37.69 20.58 -14.60
CA ALA A 124 37.16 19.96 -13.38
C ALA A 124 35.75 19.43 -13.60
N GLY A 125 34.86 20.21 -14.25
CA GLY A 125 33.52 19.78 -14.61
C GLY A 125 33.52 18.55 -15.53
N LEU A 126 34.39 18.53 -16.54
CA LEU A 126 34.51 17.37 -17.45
C LEU A 126 35.05 16.12 -16.74
N LEU A 127 35.99 16.27 -15.81
CA LEU A 127 36.45 15.17 -14.97
C LEU A 127 35.32 14.61 -14.11
N VAL A 128 34.53 15.48 -13.47
CA VAL A 128 33.36 15.08 -12.67
C VAL A 128 32.36 14.31 -13.54
N ILE A 129 32.02 14.83 -14.73
CA ILE A 129 31.12 14.15 -15.67
C ILE A 129 31.65 12.77 -16.05
N LEU A 130 32.96 12.63 -16.33
CA LEU A 130 33.57 11.33 -16.66
C LEU A 130 33.52 10.36 -15.49
N LEU A 131 33.76 10.81 -14.26
CA LEU A 131 33.68 9.97 -13.06
C LEU A 131 32.24 9.49 -12.82
N PHE A 132 31.25 10.40 -12.91
CA PHE A 132 29.83 10.04 -12.80
C PHE A 132 29.40 9.10 -13.93
N GLY A 133 29.82 9.36 -15.17
CA GLY A 133 29.55 8.49 -16.31
C GLY A 133 30.17 7.09 -16.14
N GLY A 134 31.41 7.01 -15.67
CA GLY A 134 32.08 5.74 -15.38
C GLY A 134 31.38 4.95 -14.27
N PHE A 135 31.01 5.61 -13.18
CA PHE A 135 30.25 5.01 -12.09
C PHE A 135 28.88 4.48 -12.58
N TYR A 136 28.17 5.27 -13.37
CA TYR A 136 26.92 4.85 -13.99
C TYR A 136 27.10 3.64 -14.91
N VAL A 137 28.16 3.59 -15.72
CA VAL A 137 28.44 2.42 -16.58
C VAL A 137 28.65 1.16 -15.74
N VAL A 138 29.33 1.24 -14.59
CA VAL A 138 29.47 0.10 -13.67
C VAL A 138 28.10 -0.37 -13.17
N LEU A 139 27.23 0.55 -12.74
CA LEU A 139 25.86 0.22 -12.33
C LEU A 139 25.06 -0.42 -13.48
N ALA A 140 25.14 0.15 -14.68
CA ALA A 140 24.41 -0.33 -15.85
C ALA A 140 24.86 -1.74 -16.27
N VAL A 141 26.17 -2.00 -16.31
CA VAL A 141 26.72 -3.32 -16.62
C VAL A 141 26.28 -4.34 -15.56
N ARG A 142 26.32 -3.99 -14.27
CA ARG A 142 25.82 -4.85 -13.19
C ARG A 142 24.33 -5.15 -13.36
N HIS A 143 23.52 -4.12 -13.56
CA HIS A 143 22.06 -4.22 -13.67
C HIS A 143 21.61 -5.07 -14.86
N TRP A 144 22.22 -4.86 -16.03
CA TRP A 144 21.83 -5.58 -17.25
C TRP A 144 22.33 -7.04 -17.29
N ASN A 145 23.46 -7.35 -16.63
CA ASN A 145 23.97 -8.73 -16.58
C ASN A 145 23.33 -9.59 -15.49
N SER A 146 22.70 -8.98 -14.50
CA SER A 146 22.05 -9.71 -13.40
C SER A 146 20.70 -10.27 -13.85
N LYS A 147 20.31 -11.44 -13.35
CA LYS A 147 19.05 -12.11 -13.71
C LYS A 147 18.16 -12.29 -12.49
N VAL A 148 16.86 -12.21 -12.73
CA VAL A 148 15.82 -12.64 -11.80
C VAL A 148 15.68 -14.15 -11.90
N ASN A 149 15.45 -14.83 -10.79
CA ASN A 149 15.32 -16.28 -10.73
C ASN A 149 14.07 -16.67 -9.93
N VAL A 150 13.04 -17.12 -10.63
CA VAL A 150 11.80 -17.65 -10.03
C VAL A 150 12.00 -19.14 -9.82
N GLY A 151 12.35 -19.53 -8.60
CA GLY A 151 12.73 -20.91 -8.26
C GLY A 151 11.75 -21.63 -7.35
N VAL A 152 10.88 -20.89 -6.64
CA VAL A 152 9.95 -21.45 -5.64
C VAL A 152 8.51 -21.28 -6.09
N ASP A 153 7.75 -22.37 -6.08
CA ASP A 153 6.31 -22.36 -6.37
C ASP A 153 5.51 -22.19 -5.07
N TYR A 154 5.30 -20.94 -4.68
CA TYR A 154 4.54 -20.59 -3.49
C TYR A 154 3.05 -20.95 -3.59
N VAL A 155 2.48 -20.96 -4.81
CA VAL A 155 1.08 -21.39 -5.02
C VAL A 155 0.93 -22.88 -4.73
N ALA A 156 1.89 -23.70 -5.14
CA ALA A 156 1.91 -25.12 -4.79
C ALA A 156 2.08 -25.33 -3.28
N MET A 157 2.94 -24.54 -2.61
CA MET A 157 3.10 -24.60 -1.15
C MET A 157 1.80 -24.26 -0.42
N MET A 158 1.10 -23.20 -0.84
CA MET A 158 -0.22 -22.85 -0.29
C MET A 158 -1.24 -23.96 -0.54
N ASN A 159 -1.21 -24.64 -1.69
CA ASN A 159 -2.17 -25.72 -1.97
C ASN A 159 -1.83 -27.06 -1.31
N ALA A 160 -0.61 -27.26 -0.81
CA ALA A 160 -0.18 -28.53 -0.25
C ALA A 160 -1.11 -29.10 0.84
N PRO A 161 -1.63 -28.31 1.82
CA PRO A 161 -2.59 -28.81 2.80
C PRO A 161 -3.86 -29.38 2.17
N THR A 162 -4.39 -28.70 1.15
CA THR A 162 -5.59 -29.17 0.42
C THR A 162 -5.29 -30.42 -0.40
N GLY A 163 -4.17 -30.42 -1.12
CA GLY A 163 -3.77 -31.57 -1.97
C GLY A 163 -3.49 -32.84 -1.16
N ASN A 164 -2.93 -32.70 0.05
CA ASN A 164 -2.56 -33.82 0.91
C ASN A 164 -3.71 -34.37 1.77
N SER A 165 -4.83 -33.64 1.86
CA SER A 165 -5.96 -34.04 2.69
C SER A 165 -6.96 -34.91 1.89
N PRO A 166 -7.53 -35.97 2.50
CA PRO A 166 -8.61 -36.74 1.90
C PRO A 166 -9.81 -35.88 1.48
N VAL A 167 -10.64 -36.33 0.54
CA VAL A 167 -11.78 -35.54 0.04
C VAL A 167 -12.87 -35.43 1.12
N GLU A 168 -13.05 -36.48 1.90
CA GLU A 168 -13.97 -36.55 3.04
C GLU A 168 -13.63 -35.56 4.17
N ASP A 169 -12.41 -35.04 4.20
CA ASP A 169 -11.96 -34.04 5.19
C ASP A 169 -12.16 -32.60 4.71
N ARG A 170 -12.66 -32.41 3.48
CA ARG A 170 -12.85 -31.10 2.85
C ARG A 170 -14.29 -30.63 3.00
N ALA A 171 -14.47 -29.42 3.52
CA ALA A 171 -15.77 -28.79 3.68
C ALA A 171 -16.37 -28.33 2.33
N TRP A 172 -15.53 -27.85 1.40
CA TRP A 172 -15.96 -27.17 0.18
C TRP A 172 -16.95 -27.98 -0.67
N PRO A 173 -16.75 -29.29 -0.94
CA PRO A 173 -17.72 -30.07 -1.70
C PRO A 173 -19.12 -30.11 -1.06
N GLU A 174 -19.19 -30.18 0.28
CA GLU A 174 -20.45 -30.19 1.02
C GLU A 174 -21.11 -28.81 1.04
N ILE A 175 -20.31 -27.76 1.26
CA ILE A 175 -20.77 -26.37 1.20
C ILE A 175 -21.32 -26.06 -0.20
N ARG A 176 -20.58 -26.38 -1.27
CA ARG A 176 -20.99 -26.19 -2.65
C ARG A 176 -22.30 -26.91 -2.94
N ALA A 177 -22.42 -28.18 -2.54
CA ALA A 177 -23.66 -28.95 -2.74
C ALA A 177 -24.86 -28.35 -2.00
N ALA A 178 -24.69 -27.93 -0.74
CA ALA A 178 -25.74 -27.27 0.02
C ALA A 178 -26.16 -25.94 -0.63
N MET A 179 -25.19 -25.12 -1.04
CA MET A 179 -25.45 -23.83 -1.68
C MET A 179 -26.09 -23.97 -3.07
N SER A 180 -25.73 -25.00 -3.86
CA SER A 180 -26.42 -25.33 -5.11
C SER A 180 -27.91 -25.61 -4.86
N THR A 181 -28.23 -26.44 -3.87
CA THR A 181 -29.63 -26.73 -3.53
C THR A 181 -30.38 -25.49 -3.07
N LEU A 182 -29.75 -24.62 -2.26
CA LEU A 182 -30.37 -23.37 -1.81
C LEU A 182 -30.63 -22.40 -2.96
N ASN A 183 -29.67 -22.29 -3.91
CA ASN A 183 -29.85 -21.48 -5.11
C ASN A 183 -31.00 -22.01 -5.98
N GLU A 184 -31.05 -23.32 -6.23
CA GLU A 184 -32.14 -23.97 -6.97
C GLU A 184 -33.51 -23.72 -6.32
N LEU A 185 -33.60 -23.88 -4.99
CA LEU A 185 -34.82 -23.60 -4.23
C LEU A 185 -35.26 -22.15 -4.40
N SER A 186 -34.33 -21.19 -4.27
CA SER A 186 -34.64 -19.76 -4.40
C SER A 186 -35.13 -19.39 -5.81
N SER A 187 -34.52 -19.98 -6.85
CA SER A 187 -34.92 -19.73 -8.25
C SER A 187 -36.24 -20.43 -8.61
N SER A 188 -36.54 -21.59 -8.02
CA SER A 188 -37.78 -22.33 -8.26
C SER A 188 -39.00 -21.75 -7.54
N ALA A 189 -38.79 -20.93 -6.50
CA ALA A 189 -39.87 -20.31 -5.73
C ALA A 189 -40.66 -19.26 -6.54
N ASP A 190 -40.07 -18.70 -7.60
CA ASP A 190 -40.76 -17.83 -8.56
C ASP A 190 -40.01 -17.78 -9.92
N GLU A 191 -40.44 -18.63 -10.88
CA GLU A 191 -39.88 -18.68 -12.25
C GLU A 191 -40.10 -17.38 -13.06
N GLU A 192 -41.01 -16.49 -12.62
CA GLU A 192 -41.47 -15.34 -13.41
C GLU A 192 -40.70 -14.05 -13.09
N THR A 193 -40.16 -13.89 -11.87
CA THR A 193 -39.47 -12.66 -11.42
C THR A 193 -37.95 -12.77 -11.24
N GLY A 194 -37.36 -13.98 -11.22
CA GLY A 194 -35.90 -14.14 -11.14
C GLY A 194 -35.30 -13.75 -9.78
N ARG A 195 -36.01 -14.09 -8.69
CA ARG A 195 -35.63 -13.75 -7.31
C ARG A 195 -34.32 -14.40 -6.88
N THR A 196 -33.60 -13.72 -5.99
CA THR A 196 -32.27 -14.13 -5.54
C THR A 196 -32.28 -14.64 -4.10
N LEU A 197 -31.32 -15.51 -3.77
CA LEU A 197 -31.09 -15.99 -2.41
C LEU A 197 -30.90 -14.83 -1.41
N ALA A 198 -30.32 -13.71 -1.86
CA ALA A 198 -30.15 -12.50 -1.06
C ALA A 198 -31.48 -11.88 -0.59
N GLU A 199 -32.53 -11.92 -1.41
CA GLU A 199 -33.86 -11.37 -1.06
C GLU A 199 -34.53 -12.20 0.04
N PHE A 200 -34.50 -13.53 -0.10
CA PHE A 200 -34.99 -14.45 0.94
C PHE A 200 -34.21 -14.27 2.25
N GLN A 201 -32.91 -14.05 2.17
CA GLN A 201 -32.06 -13.82 3.33
C GLN A 201 -32.39 -12.48 4.02
N GLN A 202 -32.58 -11.39 3.26
CA GLN A 202 -32.87 -10.06 3.78
C GLN A 202 -34.25 -10.00 4.43
N GLN A 203 -35.26 -10.57 3.78
CA GLN A 203 -36.65 -10.53 4.26
C GLN A 203 -37.02 -11.70 5.19
N GLY A 204 -36.20 -12.75 5.21
CA GLY A 204 -36.40 -13.94 6.04
C GLY A 204 -35.96 -13.82 7.48
N ARG A 205 -35.31 -12.70 7.87
CA ARG A 205 -34.99 -12.42 9.26
C ARG A 205 -36.27 -11.94 9.97
N PRO A 206 -36.90 -12.78 10.81
CA PRO A 206 -38.14 -12.41 11.51
C PRO A 206 -37.90 -11.39 12.62
N VAL A 207 -36.63 -11.26 13.01
CA VAL A 207 -36.15 -10.46 14.12
C VAL A 207 -34.89 -9.76 13.65
N SER A 208 -35.02 -8.47 13.38
CA SER A 208 -33.94 -7.54 13.62
C SER A 208 -34.42 -6.73 14.80
N ALA A 209 -33.71 -6.78 15.93
CA ALA A 209 -33.90 -5.69 16.86
C ALA A 209 -33.52 -4.41 16.10
N PRO A 210 -34.22 -3.28 16.35
CA PRO A 210 -33.85 -2.05 15.70
C PRO A 210 -32.36 -1.77 15.92
N GLY A 211 -31.71 -1.19 14.91
CA GLY A 211 -30.47 -0.47 15.16
C GLY A 211 -30.72 0.55 16.26
N TRP A 212 -29.67 1.04 16.92
CA TRP A 212 -29.87 2.14 17.88
C TRP A 212 -30.60 3.33 17.25
N GLU A 213 -30.62 3.41 15.92
CA GLU A 213 -31.45 4.25 15.04
C GLU A 213 -32.79 4.67 15.64
N THR A 214 -33.54 3.75 16.27
CA THR A 214 -34.87 4.05 16.82
C THR A 214 -34.86 4.72 18.20
N THR A 215 -33.72 4.70 18.89
CA THR A 215 -33.51 5.31 20.21
C THR A 215 -32.98 6.73 20.10
N ILE A 216 -32.32 7.09 18.99
CA ILE A 216 -31.58 8.36 18.84
C ILE A 216 -32.22 9.32 17.80
N GLY A 217 -33.26 8.88 17.08
CA GLY A 217 -34.03 9.76 16.18
C GLY A 217 -35.21 9.09 15.47
N GLU A 218 -36.06 9.91 14.83
CA GLU A 218 -37.09 9.42 13.89
C GLU A 218 -36.40 8.84 12.66
N VAL A 219 -36.40 7.52 12.53
CA VAL A 219 -36.03 6.82 11.30
C VAL A 219 -37.10 7.12 10.26
N GLU A 220 -36.73 7.74 9.13
CA GLU A 220 -37.60 7.73 7.94
C GLU A 220 -37.84 6.27 7.56
N ASP A 221 -39.11 5.86 7.51
CA ASP A 221 -39.48 4.53 7.05
C ASP A 221 -38.75 4.24 5.73
N PRO A 222 -38.17 3.03 5.56
CA PRO A 222 -37.56 2.67 4.28
C PRO A 222 -38.59 2.93 3.18
N PRO A 223 -38.18 3.49 2.03
CA PRO A 223 -39.11 3.84 0.98
C PRO A 223 -39.99 2.63 0.66
N GLU A 224 -41.32 2.81 0.64
CA GLU A 224 -42.36 1.78 0.44
C GLU A 224 -42.25 0.99 -0.89
N SER A 225 -41.14 1.15 -1.63
CA SER A 225 -40.94 0.67 -3.00
C SER A 225 -40.18 -0.66 -3.14
N GLU A 226 -39.76 -1.32 -2.06
CA GLU A 226 -39.27 -2.71 -2.17
C GLU A 226 -40.47 -3.67 -2.17
N GLU A 227 -40.67 -4.39 -3.28
CA GLU A 227 -41.68 -5.45 -3.40
C GLU A 227 -41.37 -6.54 -2.36
N ARG A 228 -42.02 -6.48 -1.20
CA ARG A 228 -41.85 -7.46 -0.13
C ARG A 228 -42.31 -8.83 -0.63
N LEU A 229 -41.47 -9.84 -0.42
CA LEU A 229 -41.81 -11.25 -0.58
C LEU A 229 -43.01 -11.56 0.32
N ASP A 230 -43.90 -12.41 -0.18
CA ASP A 230 -44.97 -12.98 0.64
C ASP A 230 -44.35 -13.72 1.85
N PRO A 231 -44.72 -13.40 3.09
CA PRO A 231 -44.25 -14.11 4.28
C PRO A 231 -44.43 -15.64 4.17
N GLU A 232 -45.50 -16.13 3.53
CA GLU A 232 -45.69 -17.57 3.32
C GLU A 232 -44.64 -18.17 2.38
N MET A 233 -44.21 -17.42 1.37
CA MET A 233 -43.15 -17.84 0.44
C MET A 233 -41.80 -17.91 1.15
N VAL A 234 -41.49 -16.92 1.98
CA VAL A 234 -40.27 -16.89 2.80
C VAL A 234 -40.25 -18.07 3.79
N ASP A 235 -41.36 -18.30 4.48
CA ASP A 235 -41.49 -19.43 5.40
C ASP A 235 -41.44 -20.78 4.68
N GLY A 236 -42.01 -20.87 3.47
CA GLY A 236 -41.91 -22.01 2.58
C GLY A 236 -40.46 -22.32 2.21
N PHE A 237 -39.71 -21.32 1.75
CA PHE A 237 -38.31 -21.46 1.41
C PHE A 237 -37.49 -22.02 2.58
N PHE A 238 -37.57 -21.42 3.78
CA PHE A 238 -36.78 -21.87 4.93
C PHE A 238 -37.21 -23.24 5.48
N ARG A 239 -38.45 -23.66 5.21
CA ARG A 239 -38.91 -25.02 5.52
C ARG A 239 -38.25 -26.04 4.58
N ASP A 240 -38.23 -25.74 3.28
CA ASP A 240 -37.68 -26.63 2.26
C ASP A 240 -36.14 -26.60 2.22
N ALA A 241 -35.54 -25.49 2.67
CA ALA A 241 -34.09 -25.32 2.83
C ALA A 241 -33.49 -26.14 3.97
N GLY A 242 -34.30 -26.65 4.91
CA GLY A 242 -33.85 -27.34 6.12
C GLY A 242 -32.78 -28.43 5.89
N PRO A 243 -32.97 -29.38 4.95
CA PRO A 243 -31.97 -30.40 4.64
C PRO A 243 -30.65 -29.84 4.09
N ALA A 244 -30.71 -28.76 3.30
CA ALA A 244 -29.52 -28.12 2.75
C ALA A 244 -28.75 -27.34 3.82
N LEU A 245 -29.45 -26.65 4.73
CA LEU A 245 -28.86 -25.99 5.89
C LEU A 245 -28.22 -27.01 6.85
N GLU A 246 -28.85 -28.15 7.08
CA GLU A 246 -28.27 -29.22 7.88
C GLU A 246 -27.01 -29.81 7.22
N ARG A 247 -27.03 -30.00 5.90
CA ARG A 247 -25.83 -30.39 5.15
C ARG A 247 -24.71 -29.36 5.28
N LEU A 248 -25.05 -28.07 5.27
CA LEU A 248 -24.10 -26.99 5.49
C LEU A 248 -23.46 -27.08 6.90
N ARG A 249 -24.25 -27.28 7.97
CA ARG A 249 -23.74 -27.49 9.34
C ARG A 249 -22.76 -28.66 9.42
N GLN A 250 -23.12 -29.79 8.81
CA GLN A 250 -22.25 -30.98 8.77
C GLN A 250 -20.99 -30.75 7.93
N GLY A 251 -21.11 -29.99 6.85
CA GLY A 251 -19.99 -29.62 5.97
C GLY A 251 -18.97 -28.73 6.65
N VAL A 252 -19.41 -27.75 7.46
CA VAL A 252 -18.48 -26.83 8.15
C VAL A 252 -17.76 -27.47 9.33
N ALA A 253 -18.27 -28.58 9.86
CA ALA A 253 -17.60 -29.37 10.91
C ALA A 253 -16.34 -30.13 10.41
N ARG A 254 -16.05 -30.09 9.10
CA ARG A 254 -14.85 -30.71 8.52
C ARG A 254 -13.57 -29.98 8.96
N PRO A 255 -12.40 -30.64 8.97
CA PRO A 255 -11.18 -30.03 9.48
C PRO A 255 -10.65 -28.91 8.58
N ILE A 256 -10.78 -29.02 7.24
CA ILE A 256 -10.25 -28.02 6.29
C ILE A 256 -11.29 -27.58 5.27
N LEU A 257 -11.15 -26.36 4.74
CA LEU A 257 -12.04 -25.86 3.70
C LEU A 257 -11.88 -26.68 2.41
N GLY A 258 -10.65 -26.94 2.01
CA GLY A 258 -10.37 -27.81 0.87
C GLY A 258 -10.63 -27.21 -0.52
N PHE A 259 -10.80 -25.88 -0.61
CA PHE A 259 -10.83 -25.17 -1.90
C PHE A 259 -9.40 -24.94 -2.42
N PRO A 260 -9.05 -25.40 -3.64
CA PRO A 260 -7.75 -25.15 -4.25
C PRO A 260 -7.61 -23.68 -4.67
N LEU A 261 -6.55 -23.01 -4.24
CA LEU A 261 -6.22 -21.65 -4.67
C LEU A 261 -5.56 -21.69 -6.06
N ARG A 262 -6.08 -20.90 -6.99
CA ARG A 262 -5.61 -20.90 -8.37
C ARG A 262 -5.59 -19.48 -8.90
N GLY A 263 -4.65 -19.18 -9.78
CA GLY A 263 -4.75 -18.00 -10.65
C GLY A 263 -5.55 -18.36 -11.90
N TYR A 264 -5.11 -17.86 -13.06
CA TYR A 264 -5.71 -18.15 -14.37
C TYR A 264 -5.41 -19.59 -14.85
N SER A 265 -5.96 -20.58 -14.15
CA SER A 265 -5.90 -22.00 -14.49
C SER A 265 -7.28 -22.62 -14.34
N ARG A 266 -7.56 -23.65 -15.15
CA ARG A 266 -8.88 -24.28 -15.21
C ARG A 266 -9.33 -24.79 -13.83
N MET A 267 -10.60 -24.58 -13.47
CA MET A 267 -11.19 -25.09 -12.23
C MET A 267 -11.66 -26.54 -12.41
N GLU A 268 -12.12 -27.19 -11.34
CA GLU A 268 -12.84 -28.45 -11.49
C GLU A 268 -14.20 -28.17 -12.14
N GLU A 269 -14.69 -29.09 -12.99
CA GLU A 269 -15.94 -28.90 -13.75
C GLU A 269 -17.13 -28.55 -12.84
N ALA A 270 -17.24 -29.21 -11.68
CA ALA A 270 -18.29 -28.92 -10.72
C ALA A 270 -18.18 -27.52 -10.06
N ASP A 271 -16.98 -26.92 -10.00
CA ASP A 271 -16.80 -25.53 -9.56
C ASP A 271 -17.09 -24.55 -10.71
N GLU A 272 -16.71 -24.88 -11.95
CA GLU A 272 -17.04 -24.08 -13.15
C GLU A 272 -18.56 -23.93 -13.27
N ASP A 273 -19.28 -25.04 -13.17
CA ASP A 273 -20.74 -25.11 -13.20
C ASP A 273 -21.36 -24.29 -12.06
N PHE A 274 -20.84 -24.43 -10.84
CA PHE A 274 -21.36 -23.72 -9.67
C PHE A 274 -21.22 -22.20 -9.77
N PHE A 275 -20.06 -21.71 -10.21
CA PHE A 275 -19.82 -20.27 -10.36
C PHE A 275 -20.37 -19.70 -11.68
N GLY A 276 -20.92 -20.54 -12.56
CA GLY A 276 -21.37 -20.13 -13.90
C GLY A 276 -20.21 -19.58 -14.74
N THR A 277 -19.00 -20.08 -14.53
CA THR A 277 -17.80 -19.62 -15.23
C THR A 277 -17.46 -20.58 -16.36
N THR A 278 -16.94 -20.05 -17.46
CA THR A 278 -16.47 -20.87 -18.59
C THR A 278 -14.98 -20.64 -18.79
N TRP A 279 -14.23 -21.74 -18.92
CA TRP A 279 -12.80 -21.67 -19.15
C TRP A 279 -12.50 -21.17 -20.56
N ASP A 280 -11.87 -19.99 -20.66
CA ASP A 280 -11.32 -19.46 -21.90
C ASP A 280 -9.79 -19.66 -21.96
N PRO A 281 -9.29 -20.63 -22.75
CA PRO A 281 -7.86 -20.88 -22.88
C PRO A 281 -7.10 -19.70 -23.53
N ALA A 282 -7.76 -18.88 -24.36
CA ALA A 282 -7.12 -17.74 -25.01
C ALA A 282 -6.90 -16.58 -24.03
N ALA A 283 -7.91 -16.24 -23.22
CA ALA A 283 -7.77 -15.27 -22.13
C ALA A 283 -6.72 -15.72 -21.11
N ALA A 284 -6.73 -17.00 -20.73
CA ALA A 284 -5.74 -17.56 -19.82
C ALA A 284 -4.31 -17.49 -20.38
N ALA A 285 -4.11 -17.85 -21.65
CA ALA A 285 -2.80 -17.74 -22.31
C ALA A 285 -2.31 -16.29 -22.41
N ALA A 286 -3.23 -15.34 -22.63
CA ALA A 286 -2.89 -13.92 -22.60
C ALA A 286 -2.42 -13.50 -21.21
N MET A 287 -3.07 -13.96 -20.13
CA MET A 287 -2.75 -13.56 -18.74
C MET A 287 -1.57 -14.31 -18.10
N THR A 288 -1.23 -15.50 -18.61
CA THR A 288 -0.15 -16.37 -18.10
C THR A 288 1.07 -16.46 -19.02
N GLY A 289 1.14 -15.62 -20.07
CA GLY A 289 2.28 -15.58 -20.98
C GLY A 289 3.62 -15.46 -20.24
N ARG A 290 4.65 -16.18 -20.71
CA ARG A 290 5.98 -16.23 -20.08
C ARG A 290 6.66 -14.87 -19.93
N ASP A 291 6.21 -13.88 -20.69
CA ASP A 291 6.77 -12.52 -20.69
C ASP A 291 6.12 -11.61 -19.62
N ARG A 292 5.16 -12.11 -18.82
CA ARG A 292 4.46 -11.34 -17.79
C ARG A 292 5.09 -11.55 -16.41
N LEU A 293 5.27 -10.46 -15.67
CA LEU A 293 5.91 -10.47 -14.35
C LEU A 293 5.15 -11.36 -13.37
N LEU A 294 3.82 -11.18 -13.34
CA LEU A 294 2.96 -11.82 -12.36
C LEU A 294 2.43 -13.20 -12.79
N SER A 295 2.85 -13.73 -13.95
CA SER A 295 2.36 -15.02 -14.43
C SER A 295 2.59 -16.14 -13.42
N GLY A 296 1.50 -16.79 -12.98
CA GLY A 296 1.53 -17.87 -12.00
C GLY A 296 1.99 -17.43 -10.61
N SER A 297 1.88 -16.13 -10.30
CA SER A 297 2.22 -15.60 -8.99
C SER A 297 1.08 -15.74 -8.00
N VAL A 298 1.41 -15.68 -6.71
CA VAL A 298 0.45 -15.57 -5.61
C VAL A 298 -0.44 -14.33 -5.78
N TRP A 299 0.09 -13.26 -6.39
CA TRP A 299 -0.64 -12.03 -6.67
C TRP A 299 -1.82 -12.20 -7.64
N GLN A 300 -1.78 -13.24 -8.49
CA GLN A 300 -2.85 -13.54 -9.45
C GLN A 300 -3.88 -14.53 -8.91
N LEU A 301 -3.79 -14.95 -7.65
CA LEU A 301 -4.76 -15.89 -7.07
C LEU A 301 -6.16 -15.28 -7.05
N GLU A 302 -7.14 -16.12 -7.39
CA GLU A 302 -8.56 -15.77 -7.37
C GLU A 302 -9.25 -16.46 -6.20
N PHE A 303 -10.26 -15.78 -5.66
CA PHE A 303 -10.99 -16.23 -4.48
C PHE A 303 -12.52 -16.20 -4.66
N PRO A 304 -13.08 -16.82 -5.71
CA PRO A 304 -14.51 -16.72 -6.03
C PRO A 304 -15.41 -17.30 -4.92
N HIS A 305 -14.91 -18.32 -4.22
CA HIS A 305 -15.61 -18.99 -3.11
C HIS A 305 -15.92 -18.08 -1.92
N PHE A 306 -15.21 -16.97 -1.73
CA PHE A 306 -15.44 -16.07 -0.58
C PHE A 306 -16.81 -15.37 -0.60
N GLY A 307 -17.43 -15.19 -1.76
CA GLY A 307 -18.82 -14.71 -1.84
C GLY A 307 -19.77 -15.73 -1.23
N THR A 308 -19.66 -16.98 -1.70
CA THR A 308 -20.46 -18.11 -1.25
C THR A 308 -20.33 -18.38 0.25
N LEU A 309 -19.12 -18.31 0.82
CA LEU A 309 -18.93 -18.54 2.26
C LEU A 309 -19.59 -17.44 3.11
N ARG A 310 -19.56 -16.17 2.67
CA ARG A 310 -20.27 -15.10 3.37
C ARG A 310 -21.78 -15.28 3.29
N GLU A 311 -22.28 -15.71 2.14
CA GLU A 311 -23.71 -15.97 1.92
C GLU A 311 -24.19 -17.15 2.78
N ALA A 312 -23.42 -18.24 2.82
CA ALA A 312 -23.68 -19.38 3.71
C ALA A 312 -23.77 -18.97 5.18
N ALA A 313 -22.84 -18.13 5.67
CA ALA A 313 -22.88 -17.61 7.03
C ALA A 313 -24.15 -16.76 7.30
N ARG A 314 -24.56 -15.94 6.34
CA ARG A 314 -25.76 -15.10 6.46
C ARG A 314 -27.05 -15.92 6.46
N LEU A 315 -27.12 -17.00 5.69
CA LEU A 315 -28.24 -17.94 5.71
C LEU A 315 -28.35 -18.65 7.06
N LEU A 316 -27.24 -19.16 7.60
CA LEU A 316 -27.20 -19.73 8.95
C LEU A 316 -27.64 -18.72 10.01
N ALA A 317 -27.20 -17.46 9.90
CA ALA A 317 -27.62 -16.41 10.83
C ALA A 317 -29.11 -16.07 10.72
N THR A 318 -29.68 -16.10 9.51
CA THR A 318 -31.13 -15.95 9.32
C THR A 318 -31.88 -17.16 9.89
N ASP A 319 -31.35 -18.37 9.72
CA ASP A 319 -31.94 -19.58 10.28
C ASP A 319 -31.91 -19.61 11.81
N ALA A 320 -30.81 -19.15 12.41
CA ALA A 320 -30.66 -18.95 13.85
C ALA A 320 -31.72 -17.98 14.40
N ALA A 321 -31.96 -16.85 13.73
CA ALA A 321 -33.00 -15.91 14.12
C ALA A 321 -34.40 -16.56 14.12
N ARG A 322 -34.69 -17.36 13.08
CA ARG A 322 -35.96 -18.08 12.94
C ARG A 322 -36.12 -19.17 14.01
N ALA A 323 -35.04 -19.89 14.32
CA ALA A 323 -35.00 -20.87 15.40
C ALA A 323 -35.27 -20.21 16.76
N ALA A 324 -34.68 -19.05 17.03
CA ALA A 324 -34.91 -18.30 18.27
C ALA A 324 -36.39 -17.89 18.45
N VAL A 325 -37.04 -17.40 17.39
CA VAL A 325 -38.48 -17.08 17.42
C VAL A 325 -39.33 -18.31 17.66
N ALA A 326 -38.97 -19.44 17.05
CA ALA A 326 -39.67 -20.70 17.19
C ALA A 326 -39.45 -21.38 18.56
N GLY A 327 -38.53 -20.87 19.40
CA GLY A 327 -38.12 -21.52 20.65
C GLY A 327 -37.29 -22.79 20.43
N ASP A 328 -36.71 -22.96 19.24
CA ASP A 328 -35.85 -24.10 18.89
C ASP A 328 -34.39 -23.77 19.25
N GLY A 329 -34.07 -23.92 20.53
CA GLY A 329 -32.74 -23.62 21.05
C GLY A 329 -31.63 -24.53 20.51
N ASP A 330 -31.97 -25.78 20.14
CA ASP A 330 -31.01 -26.73 19.57
C ASP A 330 -30.55 -26.27 18.19
N ARG A 331 -31.50 -25.88 17.33
CA ARG A 331 -31.21 -25.34 15.99
C ARG A 331 -30.47 -24.01 16.07
N LEU A 332 -30.88 -23.10 16.98
CA LEU A 332 -30.19 -21.84 17.21
C LEU A 332 -28.71 -22.03 17.55
N VAL A 333 -28.40 -22.91 18.52
CA VAL A 333 -27.02 -23.19 18.92
C VAL A 333 -26.24 -23.81 17.75
N ALA A 334 -26.82 -24.77 17.04
CA ALA A 334 -26.17 -25.43 15.92
C ALA A 334 -25.83 -24.47 14.78
N ASP A 335 -26.70 -23.49 14.48
CA ASP A 335 -26.42 -22.45 13.49
C ASP A 335 -25.30 -21.51 13.94
N VAL A 336 -25.32 -21.07 15.20
CA VAL A 336 -24.27 -20.20 15.75
C VAL A 336 -22.91 -20.91 15.78
N GLU A 337 -22.87 -22.18 16.18
CA GLU A 337 -21.67 -23.02 16.10
C GLU A 337 -21.17 -23.14 14.66
N ALA A 338 -22.07 -23.41 13.71
CA ALA A 338 -21.73 -23.54 12.30
C ALA A 338 -21.14 -22.24 11.71
N ILE A 339 -21.64 -21.06 12.12
CA ILE A 339 -21.07 -19.77 11.72
C ILE A 339 -19.61 -19.65 12.20
N PHE A 340 -19.34 -19.95 13.48
CA PHE A 340 -17.98 -19.89 14.01
C PHE A 340 -17.05 -20.95 13.40
N GLU A 341 -17.54 -22.15 13.10
CA GLU A 341 -16.76 -23.17 12.39
C GLU A 341 -16.46 -22.77 10.95
N LEU A 342 -17.41 -22.16 10.26
CA LEU A 342 -17.19 -21.59 8.93
C LEU A 342 -16.11 -20.50 8.96
N GLY A 343 -16.17 -19.61 9.96
CA GLY A 343 -15.12 -18.62 10.21
C GLY A 343 -13.75 -19.27 10.43
N ARG A 344 -13.68 -20.42 11.12
CA ARG A 344 -12.44 -21.20 11.33
C ARG A 344 -11.89 -21.73 10.01
N LEU A 345 -12.75 -22.35 9.21
CA LEU A 345 -12.39 -22.91 7.92
C LEU A 345 -11.80 -21.85 6.99
N VAL A 346 -12.41 -20.67 6.94
CA VAL A 346 -11.90 -19.55 6.14
C VAL A 346 -10.53 -19.11 6.65
N ARG A 347 -10.36 -18.93 7.97
CA ARG A 347 -9.06 -18.54 8.55
C ARG A 347 -8.00 -19.63 8.55
N GLY A 348 -8.35 -20.84 8.14
CA GLY A 348 -7.38 -21.91 7.88
C GLY A 348 -6.36 -21.52 6.81
N ARG A 349 -6.71 -20.58 5.92
CA ARG A 349 -5.75 -19.86 5.07
C ARG A 349 -5.23 -18.63 5.79
N THR A 350 -3.92 -18.56 5.95
CA THR A 350 -3.22 -17.48 6.65
C THR A 350 -2.81 -16.35 5.71
N ILE A 351 -3.63 -16.12 4.67
CA ILE A 351 -3.57 -14.92 3.84
C ILE A 351 -4.52 -13.87 4.38
N LEU A 352 -4.16 -12.60 4.21
CA LEU A 352 -4.84 -11.47 4.80
C LEU A 352 -6.34 -11.45 4.49
N ILE A 353 -6.71 -11.56 3.20
CA ILE A 353 -8.11 -11.49 2.79
C ILE A 353 -8.95 -12.59 3.46
N SER A 354 -8.39 -13.77 3.68
CA SER A 354 -9.08 -14.88 4.33
C SER A 354 -9.25 -14.63 5.83
N GLN A 355 -8.24 -14.06 6.49
CA GLN A 355 -8.34 -13.62 7.89
C GLN A 355 -9.49 -12.61 8.07
N LEU A 356 -9.54 -11.58 7.21
CA LEU A 356 -10.59 -10.55 7.25
C LEU A 356 -12.00 -11.11 7.03
N ILE A 357 -12.14 -12.07 6.12
CA ILE A 357 -13.44 -12.70 5.86
C ILE A 357 -13.89 -13.54 7.04
N GLY A 358 -12.99 -14.36 7.58
CA GLY A 358 -13.32 -15.17 8.74
C GLY A 358 -13.71 -14.31 9.95
N VAL A 359 -13.06 -13.16 10.13
CA VAL A 359 -13.43 -12.16 11.14
C VAL A 359 -14.83 -11.59 10.91
N ALA A 360 -15.18 -11.27 9.66
CA ALA A 360 -16.52 -10.78 9.33
C ALA A 360 -17.60 -11.86 9.56
N ILE A 361 -17.27 -13.14 9.34
CA ILE A 361 -18.17 -14.27 9.62
C ILE A 361 -18.35 -14.46 11.13
N ASP A 362 -17.29 -14.40 11.91
CA ASP A 362 -17.38 -14.48 13.37
C ASP A 362 -18.18 -13.29 13.96
N GLN A 363 -17.97 -12.07 13.43
CA GLN A 363 -18.75 -10.89 13.81
C GLN A 363 -20.23 -11.12 13.62
N LEU A 364 -20.62 -11.68 12.48
CA LEU A 364 -22.01 -12.04 12.22
C LEU A 364 -22.56 -13.01 13.28
N GLY A 365 -21.74 -13.97 13.72
CA GLY A 365 -22.05 -14.89 14.83
C GLY A 365 -22.27 -14.18 16.16
N PHE A 366 -21.48 -13.15 16.48
CA PHE A 366 -21.70 -12.33 17.67
C PHE A 366 -22.96 -11.48 17.54
N THR A 367 -23.14 -10.79 16.41
CA THR A 367 -24.31 -9.94 16.13
C THR A 367 -25.60 -10.72 16.25
N ILE A 368 -25.68 -11.93 15.67
CA ILE A 368 -26.92 -12.71 15.74
C ILE A 368 -27.29 -13.08 17.18
N VAL A 369 -26.33 -13.41 18.04
CA VAL A 369 -26.60 -13.70 19.46
C VAL A 369 -27.09 -12.44 20.18
N LEU A 370 -26.47 -11.29 19.94
CA LEU A 370 -26.92 -10.01 20.49
C LEU A 370 -28.35 -9.66 20.07
N ASP A 371 -28.69 -9.94 18.81
CA ASP A 371 -30.01 -9.67 18.24
C ASP A 371 -31.10 -10.54 18.84
N VAL A 372 -30.89 -11.86 18.88
CA VAL A 372 -31.90 -12.78 19.41
C VAL A 372 -32.11 -12.60 20.92
N VAL A 373 -31.04 -12.32 21.69
CA VAL A 373 -31.18 -12.04 23.13
C VAL A 373 -31.90 -10.71 23.37
N ALA A 374 -31.66 -9.70 22.54
CA ALA A 374 -32.36 -8.41 22.68
C ALA A 374 -33.85 -8.51 22.34
N ALA A 375 -34.18 -9.13 21.20
CA ALA A 375 -35.53 -9.08 20.65
C ALA A 375 -36.45 -10.22 21.10
N THR A 376 -35.90 -11.41 21.37
CA THR A 376 -36.70 -12.58 21.78
C THR A 376 -36.13 -13.23 23.04
N PRO A 377 -35.90 -12.47 24.13
CA PRO A 377 -35.31 -13.04 25.34
C PRO A 377 -36.18 -14.16 25.91
N ASP A 378 -37.51 -14.01 25.90
CA ASP A 378 -38.40 -14.95 26.59
C ASP A 378 -38.64 -16.27 25.84
N THR A 379 -38.28 -16.38 24.55
CA THR A 379 -38.38 -17.64 23.78
C THR A 379 -37.13 -18.51 23.90
N ILE A 380 -36.00 -17.93 24.32
CA ILE A 380 -34.73 -18.64 24.51
C ILE A 380 -34.72 -19.17 25.94
N ASP A 381 -34.51 -20.46 26.16
CA ASP A 381 -34.42 -21.03 27.51
C ASP A 381 -33.01 -20.87 28.13
N THR A 382 -32.91 -21.07 29.45
CA THR A 382 -31.64 -20.90 30.16
C THR A 382 -30.58 -21.91 29.70
N ALA A 383 -30.98 -23.14 29.36
CA ALA A 383 -30.06 -24.16 28.86
C ALA A 383 -29.44 -23.77 27.50
N THR A 384 -30.19 -23.07 26.66
CA THR A 384 -29.72 -22.54 25.38
C THR A 384 -28.75 -21.38 25.59
N LEU A 385 -29.03 -20.46 26.53
CA LEU A 385 -28.07 -19.43 26.92
C LEU A 385 -26.76 -20.03 27.46
N ASP A 386 -26.85 -21.12 28.23
CA ASP A 386 -25.69 -21.87 28.75
C ASP A 386 -24.84 -22.49 27.64
N ARG A 387 -25.48 -23.05 26.62
CA ARG A 387 -24.76 -23.58 25.46
C ARG A 387 -24.15 -22.47 24.61
N LEU A 388 -24.85 -21.37 24.36
CA LEU A 388 -24.31 -20.23 23.61
C LEU A 388 -23.07 -19.64 24.31
N ASP A 389 -23.12 -19.44 25.63
CA ASP A 389 -21.95 -18.98 26.39
C ASP A 389 -20.80 -20.00 26.35
N ALA A 390 -21.08 -21.31 26.37
CA ALA A 390 -20.05 -22.35 26.24
C ALA A 390 -19.37 -22.31 24.86
N VAL A 391 -20.13 -22.11 23.77
CA VAL A 391 -19.60 -21.91 22.41
C VAL A 391 -18.67 -20.70 22.39
N LEU A 392 -19.15 -19.56 22.92
CA LEU A 392 -18.39 -18.32 22.96
C LEU A 392 -17.13 -18.45 23.84
N ALA A 393 -17.21 -19.13 24.97
CA ALA A 393 -16.07 -19.38 25.85
C ALA A 393 -14.99 -20.26 25.20
N GLY A 394 -15.36 -21.13 24.25
CA GLY A 394 -14.44 -21.94 23.46
C GLY A 394 -13.65 -21.14 22.41
N LEU A 395 -14.06 -19.91 22.08
CA LEU A 395 -13.37 -19.03 21.13
C LEU A 395 -12.18 -18.34 21.79
N ASP A 396 -11.13 -19.09 22.07
CA ASP A 396 -9.92 -18.60 22.74
C ASP A 396 -9.12 -17.57 21.90
N GLN A 397 -8.03 -17.05 22.48
CA GLN A 397 -7.20 -16.04 21.83
C GLN A 397 -6.48 -16.57 20.58
N ASN A 398 -6.14 -17.86 20.53
CA ASN A 398 -5.53 -18.47 19.35
C ASN A 398 -6.56 -18.60 18.22
N ARG A 399 -7.82 -18.90 18.56
CA ARG A 399 -8.94 -19.01 17.61
C ARG A 399 -9.28 -17.68 16.96
N LEU A 400 -9.22 -16.59 17.72
CA LEU A 400 -9.60 -15.23 17.27
C LEU A 400 -8.40 -14.38 16.83
N GLY A 401 -7.17 -14.84 17.07
CA GLY A 401 -5.95 -14.18 16.63
C GLY A 401 -5.72 -14.26 15.12
N PHE A 402 -4.95 -13.32 14.59
CA PHE A 402 -4.53 -13.30 13.20
C PHE A 402 -3.24 -14.08 13.00
N ARG A 403 -3.14 -14.72 11.83
CA ARG A 403 -1.95 -15.41 11.35
C ARG A 403 -1.71 -15.07 9.90
N PHE A 404 -0.46 -14.83 9.55
CA PHE A 404 -0.03 -14.32 8.25
C PHE A 404 1.06 -15.17 7.59
N ASP A 405 1.22 -16.43 8.01
CA ASP A 405 2.23 -17.36 7.51
C ASP A 405 2.25 -17.43 5.96
N GLU A 406 1.08 -17.62 5.35
CA GLU A 406 0.90 -17.68 3.88
C GLU A 406 0.91 -16.30 3.21
N GLU A 407 0.54 -15.21 3.91
CA GLU A 407 0.63 -13.85 3.37
C GLU A 407 2.10 -13.46 3.09
N ARG A 408 3.04 -13.99 3.87
CA ARG A 408 4.48 -13.82 3.62
C ARG A 408 4.92 -14.40 2.28
N PHE A 409 4.25 -15.45 1.80
CA PHE A 409 4.54 -16.02 0.48
C PHE A 409 4.23 -15.05 -0.65
N THR A 410 3.24 -14.15 -0.49
CA THR A 410 2.92 -13.12 -1.48
C THR A 410 4.14 -12.26 -1.77
N PHE A 411 4.82 -11.78 -0.73
CA PHE A 411 6.01 -10.95 -0.91
C PHE A 411 7.22 -11.76 -1.34
N LEU A 412 7.43 -12.96 -0.80
CA LEU A 412 8.56 -13.79 -1.21
C LEU A 412 8.47 -14.18 -2.69
N ASP A 413 7.26 -14.45 -3.19
CA ASP A 413 6.99 -14.68 -4.61
C ASP A 413 7.21 -13.41 -5.45
N LEU A 414 6.76 -12.26 -4.96
CA LEU A 414 7.02 -10.98 -5.61
C LEU A 414 8.52 -10.63 -5.64
N ALA A 415 9.25 -10.93 -4.56
CA ALA A 415 10.66 -10.64 -4.40
C ALA A 415 11.50 -11.46 -5.38
N GLN A 416 11.22 -12.78 -5.54
CA GLN A 416 11.91 -13.60 -6.53
C GLN A 416 11.62 -13.19 -7.99
N ARG A 417 10.60 -12.36 -8.23
CA ARG A 417 10.22 -11.83 -9.56
C ARG A 417 10.74 -10.42 -9.81
N LEU A 418 10.90 -9.62 -8.77
CA LEU A 418 11.34 -8.23 -8.85
C LEU A 418 12.85 -8.05 -8.59
N TYR A 419 13.46 -8.93 -7.80
CA TYR A 419 14.85 -8.80 -7.41
C TYR A 419 15.73 -9.82 -8.11
N THR A 420 16.96 -9.41 -8.37
CA THR A 420 18.02 -10.30 -8.86
C THR A 420 18.43 -11.28 -7.78
N ASP A 421 19.00 -12.40 -8.20
CA ASP A 421 19.64 -13.36 -7.30
C ASP A 421 21.15 -13.23 -7.43
N ASP A 422 21.82 -12.84 -6.35
CA ASP A 422 23.29 -12.74 -6.26
C ASP A 422 23.93 -13.95 -5.55
N GLY A 423 23.13 -14.96 -5.17
CA GLY A 423 23.56 -16.14 -4.44
C GLY A 423 23.84 -15.90 -2.94
N HIS A 424 23.73 -14.66 -2.47
CA HIS A 424 23.92 -14.27 -1.06
C HIS A 424 22.68 -13.61 -0.44
N GLY A 425 21.61 -13.42 -1.23
CA GLY A 425 20.34 -12.83 -0.79
C GLY A 425 20.27 -11.31 -0.94
N GLY A 426 21.38 -10.63 -1.26
CA GLY A 426 21.50 -9.17 -1.39
C GLY A 426 21.10 -8.62 -2.76
N GLY A 427 20.16 -9.30 -3.42
CA GLY A 427 19.64 -8.95 -4.74
C GLY A 427 19.23 -7.48 -4.86
N HIS A 428 19.44 -6.87 -6.01
CA HIS A 428 18.92 -5.53 -6.30
C HIS A 428 17.69 -5.61 -7.20
N LEU A 429 16.85 -4.58 -7.11
CA LEU A 429 15.63 -4.48 -7.89
C LEU A 429 15.96 -4.50 -9.39
N LYS A 430 15.32 -5.40 -10.13
CA LYS A 430 15.39 -5.50 -11.58
C LYS A 430 13.99 -5.55 -12.15
N ILE A 431 13.49 -4.36 -12.46
CA ILE A 431 12.26 -4.22 -13.22
C ILE A 431 12.63 -4.38 -14.70
N GLU A 432 12.36 -5.55 -15.26
CA GLU A 432 12.60 -5.81 -16.68
C GLU A 432 11.64 -4.99 -17.56
N GLY A 433 12.09 -3.79 -17.91
CA GLY A 433 11.44 -2.93 -18.88
C GLY A 433 10.00 -2.56 -18.54
N ASN A 434 9.36 -1.95 -19.52
CA ASN A 434 8.12 -1.18 -19.45
C ASN A 434 6.83 -2.00 -19.14
N ARG A 435 6.93 -3.18 -18.52
CA ARG A 435 5.86 -4.21 -18.51
C ARG A 435 5.43 -4.68 -17.12
N GLY A 436 6.32 -4.72 -16.13
CA GLY A 436 5.97 -5.15 -14.77
C GLY A 436 5.30 -4.08 -13.92
N LEU A 437 5.66 -2.80 -14.11
CA LEU A 437 5.10 -1.68 -13.33
C LEU A 437 3.61 -1.41 -13.55
N PRO A 438 3.09 -1.47 -14.79
CA PRO A 438 1.65 -1.40 -15.01
C PRO A 438 0.88 -2.54 -14.33
N GLU A 439 1.43 -3.77 -14.35
CA GLU A 439 0.81 -4.93 -13.70
C GLU A 439 0.70 -4.77 -12.17
N LEU A 440 1.63 -4.01 -11.56
CA LEU A 440 1.61 -3.66 -10.14
C LEU A 440 0.88 -2.34 -9.83
N GLY A 441 0.34 -1.64 -10.83
CA GLY A 441 -0.26 -0.31 -10.66
C GLY A 441 0.74 0.77 -10.21
N ALA A 442 2.04 0.54 -10.40
CA ALA A 442 3.13 1.37 -9.86
C ALA A 442 3.79 2.29 -10.90
N SER A 443 3.18 2.42 -12.09
CA SER A 443 3.72 3.20 -13.20
C SER A 443 4.02 4.65 -12.82
N ASP A 444 3.09 5.32 -12.12
CA ASP A 444 3.25 6.72 -11.73
C ASP A 444 4.21 6.92 -10.55
N LEU A 445 4.39 5.89 -9.72
CA LEU A 445 5.21 5.91 -8.51
C LEU A 445 6.72 5.86 -8.81
N LEU A 446 7.12 5.03 -9.76
CA LEU A 446 8.53 4.85 -10.14
C LEU A 446 8.92 5.64 -11.39
N MET A 447 7.96 6.02 -12.25
CA MET A 447 8.20 6.64 -13.56
C MET A 447 7.12 7.67 -13.94
N PRO A 448 6.96 8.78 -13.17
CA PRO A 448 5.92 9.78 -13.45
C PRO A 448 6.08 10.36 -14.87
N GLY A 449 5.05 10.16 -15.70
CA GLY A 449 4.94 10.75 -17.05
C GLY A 449 5.73 10.06 -18.17
N SER A 450 6.22 8.82 -18.00
CA SER A 450 7.04 8.19 -19.05
C SER A 450 6.86 6.67 -19.20
N THR A 451 5.69 6.25 -19.64
CA THR A 451 5.37 4.84 -19.91
C THR A 451 5.84 4.34 -21.29
N SER A 452 6.83 4.96 -21.96
CA SER A 452 7.31 4.48 -23.28
C SER A 452 8.71 4.93 -23.75
N ASN A 453 9.58 5.48 -22.90
CA ASN A 453 10.77 6.20 -23.38
C ASN A 453 12.12 5.48 -23.09
N PRO A 454 13.14 5.57 -23.99
CA PRO A 454 14.53 5.16 -23.74
C PRO A 454 15.16 5.77 -22.47
N LEU A 455 14.55 6.83 -21.92
CA LEU A 455 14.91 7.37 -20.61
C LEU A 455 14.70 6.38 -19.45
N GLY A 456 13.69 5.51 -19.50
CA GLY A 456 13.48 4.48 -18.47
C GLY A 456 14.58 3.42 -18.44
N PHE A 457 15.07 3.02 -19.63
CA PHE A 457 16.23 2.13 -19.75
C PHE A 457 17.51 2.75 -19.15
N LEU A 458 17.67 4.07 -19.30
CA LEU A 458 18.80 4.80 -18.73
C LEU A 458 18.66 5.04 -17.22
N LEU A 459 17.45 5.21 -16.70
CA LEU A 459 17.24 5.46 -15.26
C LEU A 459 17.24 4.18 -14.42
N GLY A 460 16.95 3.02 -15.00
CA GLY A 460 16.88 1.72 -14.31
C GLY A 460 18.04 1.42 -13.36
N PRO A 461 19.33 1.50 -13.80
CA PRO A 461 20.47 1.27 -12.92
C PRO A 461 20.59 2.24 -11.74
N ALA A 462 20.15 3.50 -11.92
CA ALA A 462 20.15 4.49 -10.84
C ALA A 462 19.03 4.21 -9.85
N LEU A 463 17.81 3.88 -10.32
CA LEU A 463 16.67 3.51 -9.48
C LEU A 463 16.96 2.24 -8.66
N ALA A 464 17.54 1.21 -9.30
CA ALA A 464 17.94 -0.03 -8.63
C ALA A 464 19.02 0.17 -7.54
N ALA A 465 19.85 1.21 -7.68
CA ALA A 465 20.84 1.57 -6.65
C ALA A 465 20.24 2.41 -5.51
N MET A 466 19.04 2.98 -5.71
CA MET A 466 18.32 3.78 -4.71
C MET A 466 17.36 2.93 -3.88
N THR A 467 16.91 1.80 -4.41
CA THR A 467 16.06 0.82 -3.72
C THR A 467 16.84 0.02 -2.69
N VAL A 468 16.18 -0.34 -1.60
CA VAL A 468 16.69 -1.29 -0.61
C VAL A 468 16.91 -2.66 -1.26
N ASP A 469 17.94 -3.39 -0.83
CA ASP A 469 18.22 -4.73 -1.35
C ASP A 469 17.18 -5.77 -0.91
N ARG A 470 17.17 -6.92 -1.57
CA ARG A 470 16.19 -7.99 -1.37
C ARG A 470 16.16 -8.47 0.09
N GLN A 471 17.31 -8.76 0.68
CA GLN A 471 17.40 -9.30 2.05
C GLN A 471 16.81 -8.32 3.07
N GLU A 472 17.20 -7.05 2.98
CA GLU A 472 16.69 -6.02 3.87
C GLU A 472 15.19 -5.79 3.65
N THR A 473 14.72 -5.88 2.40
CA THR A 473 13.29 -5.75 2.08
C THR A 473 12.48 -6.93 2.65
N GLU A 474 12.98 -8.17 2.51
CA GLU A 474 12.38 -9.38 3.12
C GLU A 474 12.37 -9.28 4.65
N ARG A 475 13.41 -8.72 5.27
CA ARG A 475 13.46 -8.49 6.71
C ARG A 475 12.38 -7.50 7.14
N ILE A 476 12.30 -6.32 6.52
CA ILE A 476 11.29 -5.30 6.85
C ILE A 476 9.88 -5.86 6.67
N TRP A 477 9.65 -6.61 5.60
CA TRP A 477 8.38 -7.30 5.37
C TRP A 477 8.04 -8.26 6.50
N ASN A 478 8.98 -9.13 6.87
CA ASN A 478 8.73 -10.13 7.90
C ASN A 478 8.53 -9.51 9.28
N ASP A 479 9.35 -8.53 9.65
CA ASP A 479 9.23 -7.80 10.92
C ASP A 479 7.87 -7.09 11.01
N HIS A 480 7.34 -6.59 9.89
CA HIS A 480 6.02 -5.95 9.85
C HIS A 480 4.89 -6.96 10.13
N PHE A 481 4.91 -8.14 9.54
CA PHE A 481 3.92 -9.18 9.85
C PHE A 481 4.10 -9.78 11.24
N ASP A 482 5.33 -9.86 11.75
CA ASP A 482 5.59 -10.23 13.15
C ASP A 482 4.93 -9.21 14.09
N ALA A 483 5.07 -7.91 13.81
CA ALA A 483 4.40 -6.86 14.60
C ALA A 483 2.87 -6.94 14.53
N LEU A 484 2.29 -7.30 13.37
CA LEU A 484 0.86 -7.54 13.23
C LEU A 484 0.40 -8.76 14.04
N GLU A 485 1.17 -9.85 14.06
CA GLU A 485 0.86 -11.03 14.87
C GLU A 485 1.07 -10.78 16.37
N ASP A 486 2.09 -10.01 16.75
CA ASP A 486 2.31 -9.58 18.14
C ASP A 486 1.16 -8.69 18.63
N SER A 487 0.51 -7.93 17.73
CA SER A 487 -0.69 -7.16 18.05
C SER A 487 -1.88 -8.02 18.50
N ASN A 488 -1.83 -9.35 18.30
CA ASN A 488 -2.80 -10.27 18.90
C ASN A 488 -2.83 -10.16 20.42
N TRP A 489 -1.75 -9.71 21.07
CA TRP A 489 -1.61 -9.66 22.52
C TRP A 489 -1.69 -8.25 23.11
N ILE A 490 -1.83 -7.24 22.25
CA ILE A 490 -1.95 -5.85 22.65
C ILE A 490 -3.43 -5.51 22.77
N GLU A 491 -3.84 -4.98 23.92
CA GLU A 491 -5.23 -4.56 24.12
C GLU A 491 -5.48 -3.17 23.53
N PRO A 492 -6.71 -2.81 23.12
CA PRO A 492 -6.95 -1.60 22.32
C PRO A 492 -6.54 -0.29 23.02
N TRP A 493 -6.70 -0.22 24.35
CA TRP A 493 -6.31 0.93 25.17
C TRP A 493 -4.79 1.06 25.38
N GLU A 494 -4.02 0.01 25.08
CA GLU A 494 -2.55 0.00 25.14
C GLU A 494 -1.90 0.34 23.79
N ILE A 495 -2.68 0.38 22.71
CA ILE A 495 -2.17 0.70 21.37
C ILE A 495 -1.73 2.16 21.32
N ASP A 496 -0.44 2.38 21.13
CA ASP A 496 0.10 3.71 20.80
C ASP A 496 -0.29 4.06 19.35
N PRO A 497 -1.16 5.06 19.13
CA PRO A 497 -1.58 5.46 17.79
C PRO A 497 -0.43 6.00 16.93
N ARG A 498 0.62 6.54 17.56
CA ARG A 498 1.81 7.08 16.89
C ARG A 498 2.78 6.00 16.44
N ALA A 499 2.68 4.81 17.00
CA ALA A 499 3.48 3.64 16.61
C ALA A 499 2.87 2.89 15.42
N ARG A 500 1.68 3.28 14.94
CA ARG A 500 1.04 2.69 13.75
C ARG A 500 1.74 3.14 12.48
N SER A 501 1.69 2.29 11.47
CA SER A 501 2.10 2.65 10.11
C SER A 501 3.56 3.06 10.00
N VAL A 502 4.47 2.17 10.43
CA VAL A 502 5.91 2.41 10.39
C VAL A 502 6.59 1.41 9.44
N VAL A 503 7.29 1.91 8.43
CA VAL A 503 8.11 1.10 7.52
C VAL A 503 9.58 1.45 7.76
N ALA A 504 10.36 0.45 8.17
CA ALA A 504 11.79 0.62 8.48
C ALA A 504 12.09 1.75 9.49
N GLY A 505 11.20 1.97 10.46
CA GLY A 505 11.34 3.01 11.49
C GLY A 505 10.84 4.40 11.08
N PHE A 506 10.28 4.57 9.88
CA PHE A 506 9.70 5.83 9.41
C PHE A 506 8.16 5.74 9.34
N PRO A 507 7.44 6.80 9.74
CA PRO A 507 6.00 6.90 9.50
C PRO A 507 5.65 6.73 8.02
N ALA A 508 4.55 6.04 7.73
CA ALA A 508 4.12 5.71 6.38
C ALA A 508 3.75 6.96 5.59
N ASP A 509 3.20 7.99 6.23
CA ASP A 509 2.91 9.28 5.61
C ASP A 509 4.20 10.02 5.21
N GLU A 510 5.26 9.97 6.01
CA GLU A 510 6.57 10.51 5.62
C GLU A 510 7.12 9.81 4.37
N ILE A 511 6.94 8.49 4.28
CA ILE A 511 7.34 7.72 3.10
C ILE A 511 6.47 8.07 1.90
N LEU A 512 5.14 8.04 2.04
CA LEU A 512 4.19 8.29 0.96
C LEU A 512 4.22 9.74 0.47
N ASN A 513 4.65 10.71 1.28
CA ASN A 513 4.84 12.10 0.87
C ASN A 513 6.21 12.37 0.23
N SER A 514 7.13 11.39 0.24
CA SER A 514 8.47 11.51 -0.32
C SER A 514 8.71 10.55 -1.47
N ASN A 515 8.73 11.06 -2.71
CA ASN A 515 9.04 10.27 -3.90
C ASN A 515 10.34 9.46 -3.75
N LEU A 516 11.35 10.05 -3.10
CA LEU A 516 12.62 9.37 -2.85
C LEU A 516 12.46 8.17 -1.92
N MET A 517 11.65 8.28 -0.87
CA MET A 517 11.39 7.18 0.06
C MET A 517 10.48 6.12 -0.54
N GLN A 518 9.50 6.51 -1.35
CA GLN A 518 8.68 5.57 -2.11
C GLN A 518 9.52 4.72 -3.07
N ILE A 519 10.46 5.34 -3.80
CA ILE A 519 11.42 4.63 -4.64
C ILE A 519 12.30 3.73 -3.78
N ARG A 520 12.84 4.25 -2.67
CA ARG A 520 13.76 3.52 -1.79
C ARG A 520 13.14 2.24 -1.23
N TYR A 521 11.91 2.31 -0.73
CA TYR A 521 11.23 1.19 -0.06
C TYR A 521 10.26 0.42 -0.97
N PHE A 522 10.27 0.66 -2.28
CA PHE A 522 9.51 -0.18 -3.21
C PHE A 522 10.04 -1.63 -3.18
N PRO A 523 9.17 -2.67 -3.17
CA PRO A 523 7.71 -2.63 -3.30
C PRO A 523 6.93 -2.64 -1.97
N LEU A 524 7.58 -2.51 -0.81
CA LEU A 524 6.91 -2.53 0.51
C LEU A 524 5.77 -1.51 0.62
N THR A 525 5.95 -0.35 -0.03
CA THR A 525 4.98 0.74 -0.08
C THR A 525 3.67 0.39 -0.81
N LEU A 526 3.61 -0.71 -1.57
CA LEU A 526 2.37 -1.16 -2.22
C LEU A 526 1.38 -1.79 -1.23
N VAL A 527 1.90 -2.40 -0.16
CA VAL A 527 1.10 -3.26 0.74
C VAL A 527 1.11 -2.77 2.17
N ILE A 528 2.28 -2.54 2.79
CA ILE A 528 2.38 -2.25 4.25
C ILE A 528 1.44 -1.11 4.69
N PRO A 529 1.45 0.08 4.04
CA PRO A 529 0.61 1.19 4.49
C PRO A 529 -0.90 0.88 4.45
N LYS A 530 -1.32 -0.11 3.68
CA LYS A 530 -2.73 -0.51 3.53
C LYS A 530 -3.17 -1.50 4.60
N VAL A 531 -2.26 -2.15 5.31
CA VAL A 531 -2.58 -3.23 6.25
C VAL A 531 -2.30 -2.87 7.71
N ASP A 532 -1.56 -1.79 7.97
CA ASP A 532 -1.28 -1.29 9.33
C ASP A 532 -2.55 -0.96 10.15
N HIS A 533 -3.63 -0.55 9.50
CA HIS A 533 -4.90 -0.24 10.18
C HIS A 533 -5.56 -1.48 10.82
N LEU A 534 -5.01 -2.68 10.58
CA LEU A 534 -5.46 -3.93 11.17
C LEU A 534 -4.92 -4.13 12.59
N MET A 535 -3.95 -3.33 13.03
CA MET A 535 -3.49 -3.34 14.42
C MET A 535 -4.67 -3.12 15.38
N GLY A 536 -4.87 -4.07 16.29
CA GLY A 536 -5.97 -4.05 17.27
C GLY A 536 -7.27 -4.74 16.83
N TRP A 537 -7.40 -5.17 15.57
CA TRP A 537 -8.55 -5.98 15.13
C TRP A 537 -8.69 -7.30 15.92
N PRO A 538 -7.60 -8.06 16.18
CA PRO A 538 -7.69 -9.28 16.98
C PRO A 538 -8.19 -9.03 18.40
N ALA A 539 -7.83 -7.90 19.00
CA ALA A 539 -8.34 -7.51 20.31
C ALA A 539 -9.81 -7.13 20.24
N GLY A 540 -10.22 -6.45 19.17
CA GLY A 540 -11.61 -6.05 19.01
C GLY A 540 -12.58 -7.19 18.90
N ILE A 541 -12.24 -8.24 18.16
CA ILE A 541 -13.07 -9.43 18.06
C ILE A 541 -13.19 -10.19 19.40
N ARG A 542 -12.13 -10.15 20.25
CA ARG A 542 -12.21 -10.72 21.62
C ARG A 542 -13.12 -9.91 22.52
N LEU A 543 -13.02 -8.58 22.45
CA LEU A 543 -13.90 -7.71 23.23
C LEU A 543 -15.36 -7.86 22.78
N GLU A 544 -15.61 -8.10 21.50
CA GLU A 544 -16.94 -8.40 20.98
C GLU A 544 -17.49 -9.72 21.52
N ARG A 545 -16.68 -10.79 21.56
CA ARG A 545 -17.02 -12.03 22.29
C ARG A 545 -17.37 -11.74 23.76
N ASP A 546 -16.56 -10.94 24.44
CA ASP A 546 -16.75 -10.62 25.86
C ASP A 546 -18.03 -9.77 26.08
N LEU A 547 -18.38 -8.88 25.14
CA LEU A 547 -19.68 -8.19 25.13
C LEU A 547 -20.83 -9.20 25.06
N VAL A 548 -20.83 -10.14 24.11
CA VAL A 548 -21.91 -11.12 23.97
C VAL A 548 -22.07 -11.95 25.25
N ARG A 549 -20.96 -12.37 25.85
CA ARG A 549 -20.97 -13.12 27.11
C ARG A 549 -21.49 -12.28 28.28
N THR A 550 -21.18 -10.98 28.29
CA THR A 550 -21.74 -10.02 29.27
C THR A 550 -23.26 -9.92 29.13
N VAL A 551 -23.76 -9.80 27.91
CA VAL A 551 -25.20 -9.75 27.61
C VAL A 551 -25.90 -11.02 28.08
N ILE A 552 -25.34 -12.21 27.80
CA ILE A 552 -25.88 -13.48 28.30
C ILE A 552 -25.89 -13.52 29.83
N ALA A 553 -24.82 -13.06 30.48
CA ALA A 553 -24.74 -13.03 31.94
C ALA A 553 -25.78 -12.09 32.58
N VAL A 554 -25.98 -10.90 32.01
CA VAL A 554 -27.02 -9.94 32.43
C VAL A 554 -28.41 -10.57 32.28
N GLU A 555 -28.68 -11.25 31.17
CA GLU A 555 -29.95 -11.96 30.94
C GLU A 555 -30.15 -13.13 31.92
N ARG A 556 -29.09 -13.86 32.28
CA ARG A 556 -29.17 -14.90 33.33
C ARG A 556 -29.53 -14.32 34.69
N ILE A 557 -28.90 -13.21 35.09
CA ILE A 557 -29.20 -12.53 36.36
C ILE A 557 -30.68 -12.11 36.38
N ARG A 558 -31.19 -11.55 35.28
CA ARG A 558 -32.63 -11.21 35.18
C ARG A 558 -33.54 -12.39 35.46
N ARG A 559 -33.21 -13.57 34.91
CA ARG A 559 -34.03 -14.77 35.07
C ARG A 559 -33.98 -15.34 36.49
N LEU A 560 -32.82 -15.25 37.13
CA LEU A 560 -32.63 -15.73 38.50
C LEU A 560 -33.31 -14.82 39.52
N ASP A 561 -33.15 -13.51 39.38
CA ASP A 561 -33.61 -12.53 40.37
C ASP A 561 -34.96 -11.90 40.04
N GLY A 562 -35.48 -12.13 38.83
CA GLY A 562 -36.71 -11.51 38.31
C GLY A 562 -36.58 -10.03 37.98
N ARG A 563 -35.37 -9.46 38.07
CA ARG A 563 -35.05 -8.05 37.79
C ARG A 563 -33.69 -7.96 37.12
N TRP A 564 -33.49 -6.95 36.26
CA TRP A 564 -32.17 -6.65 35.72
C TRP A 564 -31.19 -6.27 36.84
N PRO A 565 -29.89 -6.55 36.68
CA PRO A 565 -28.88 -6.06 37.61
C PRO A 565 -28.87 -4.51 37.62
N GLU A 566 -28.53 -3.92 38.75
CA GLU A 566 -28.37 -2.45 38.87
C GLU A 566 -27.02 -1.99 38.30
N ASP A 567 -26.04 -2.87 38.28
CA ASP A 567 -24.71 -2.64 37.73
C ASP A 567 -24.03 -3.95 37.30
N LEU A 568 -22.90 -3.86 36.60
CA LEU A 568 -22.17 -5.04 36.11
C LEU A 568 -21.24 -5.68 37.16
N ARG A 569 -21.19 -5.22 38.41
CA ARG A 569 -20.34 -5.83 39.46
C ARG A 569 -20.83 -7.22 39.85
N ASP A 570 -22.12 -7.49 39.63
CA ASP A 570 -22.74 -8.80 39.80
C ASP A 570 -22.43 -9.75 38.62
N VAL A 571 -21.88 -9.24 37.52
CA VAL A 571 -21.39 -10.05 36.40
C VAL A 571 -19.96 -10.48 36.68
N ALA A 572 -19.71 -11.79 36.76
CA ALA A 572 -18.42 -12.34 37.17
C ALA A 572 -17.23 -11.91 36.27
N ILE A 573 -17.47 -11.73 34.97
CA ILE A 573 -16.47 -11.28 34.00
C ILE A 573 -17.17 -10.29 33.05
N PRO A 574 -17.25 -9.00 33.41
CA PRO A 574 -17.84 -8.02 32.51
C PRO A 574 -16.89 -7.77 31.34
N GLY A 575 -17.45 -7.51 30.18
CA GLY A 575 -16.73 -7.04 29.01
C GLY A 575 -15.96 -5.77 29.34
N ARG A 576 -14.91 -5.51 28.56
CA ARG A 576 -14.03 -4.36 28.76
C ARG A 576 -14.22 -3.33 27.67
N ASP A 577 -14.10 -2.07 28.06
CA ASP A 577 -14.17 -0.92 27.17
C ASP A 577 -12.81 -0.75 26.44
N PRO A 578 -12.80 -0.63 25.10
CA PRO A 578 -11.58 -0.48 24.32
C PRO A 578 -10.85 0.86 24.53
N PHE A 579 -11.47 1.87 25.14
CA PHE A 579 -10.89 3.20 25.32
C PHE A 579 -10.12 3.36 26.63
N ASP A 580 -10.61 2.76 27.72
CA ASP A 580 -10.01 2.89 29.07
C ASP A 580 -9.59 1.55 29.70
N GLY A 581 -9.99 0.41 29.13
CA GLY A 581 -9.74 -0.93 29.66
C GLY A 581 -10.57 -1.30 30.90
N GLY A 582 -11.44 -0.40 31.36
CA GLY A 582 -12.40 -0.63 32.43
C GLY A 582 -13.56 -1.52 32.00
N SER A 583 -14.49 -1.81 32.91
CA SER A 583 -15.71 -2.54 32.56
C SER A 583 -16.60 -1.72 31.62
N LEU A 584 -17.36 -2.38 30.76
CA LEU A 584 -18.38 -1.70 29.93
C LEU A 584 -19.30 -0.85 30.80
N ARG A 585 -19.76 0.28 30.24
CA ARG A 585 -20.73 1.12 30.91
C ARG A 585 -22.11 0.52 30.75
N TYR A 586 -22.88 0.61 31.83
CA TYR A 586 -24.18 -0.02 31.96
C TYR A 586 -25.14 0.90 32.68
N LEU A 587 -26.34 1.01 32.14
CA LEU A 587 -27.45 1.68 32.80
C LEU A 587 -28.77 1.00 32.47
N LEU A 588 -29.80 1.34 33.23
CA LEU A 588 -31.17 0.97 32.93
C LEU A 588 -31.89 2.16 32.30
N ASP A 589 -32.09 2.11 30.98
CA ASP A 589 -32.84 3.10 30.24
C ASP A 589 -34.29 2.63 30.09
N ASP A 590 -35.26 3.38 30.63
CA ASP A 590 -36.67 2.97 30.71
C ASP A 590 -36.91 1.52 31.20
N GLY A 591 -36.08 1.08 32.16
CA GLY A 591 -36.14 -0.26 32.75
C GLY A 591 -35.58 -1.37 31.86
N ARG A 592 -34.84 -1.01 30.80
CA ARG A 592 -34.16 -1.91 29.88
C ARG A 592 -32.64 -1.80 30.06
N PRO A 593 -31.90 -2.91 29.97
CA PRO A 593 -30.46 -2.90 30.12
C PRO A 593 -29.83 -2.27 28.88
N PHE A 594 -28.90 -1.35 29.10
CA PHE A 594 -28.21 -0.60 28.07
C PHE A 594 -26.71 -0.66 28.32
N LEU A 595 -25.94 -1.01 27.29
CA LEU A 595 -24.48 -1.13 27.32
C LEU A 595 -23.84 -0.19 26.30
N TYR A 596 -22.83 0.54 26.73
CA TYR A 596 -22.10 1.51 25.90
C TYR A 596 -20.61 1.58 26.26
N LEU A 597 -19.85 2.22 25.38
CA LEU A 597 -18.43 2.56 25.53
C LEU A 597 -18.29 4.07 25.73
N LEU A 598 -17.25 4.51 26.42
CA LEU A 598 -16.95 5.93 26.64
C LEU A 598 -16.74 6.75 25.35
N GLY A 599 -16.40 6.09 24.25
CA GLY A 599 -15.99 6.81 23.04
C GLY A 599 -14.58 7.43 23.14
N PRO A 600 -14.12 8.10 22.06
CA PRO A 600 -12.74 8.58 21.97
C PRO A 600 -12.40 9.78 22.86
N ASP A 601 -13.36 10.57 23.34
CA ASP A 601 -13.14 11.64 24.33
C ASP A 601 -12.85 11.09 25.73
N ARG A 602 -13.29 9.86 26.02
CA ARG A 602 -13.15 9.16 27.30
C ARG A 602 -13.93 9.83 28.43
N ASP A 603 -14.91 10.64 28.08
CA ASP A 603 -15.85 11.23 29.02
C ASP A 603 -17.15 10.39 29.01
N ASP A 604 -17.76 10.19 30.18
CA ASP A 604 -18.98 9.38 30.29
C ASP A 604 -20.19 10.32 30.12
N ASP A 605 -20.83 10.26 28.96
CA ASP A 605 -21.99 11.06 28.59
C ASP A 605 -23.32 10.34 28.82
N GLY A 606 -23.31 9.30 29.68
CA GLY A 606 -24.51 8.55 30.07
C GLY A 606 -25.15 7.78 28.91
N GLY A 607 -24.35 7.33 27.94
CA GLY A 607 -24.80 6.62 26.75
C GLY A 607 -25.24 7.51 25.59
N THR A 608 -24.98 8.82 25.67
CA THR A 608 -25.38 9.78 24.63
C THR A 608 -24.50 9.62 23.39
N TRP A 609 -25.13 9.33 22.25
CA TRP A 609 -24.43 9.07 20.99
C TRP A 609 -23.56 10.24 20.52
N VAL A 610 -22.44 9.89 19.89
CA VAL A 610 -21.56 10.85 19.25
C VAL A 610 -22.27 11.72 18.23
N THR A 611 -22.16 13.03 18.37
CA THR A 611 -22.65 13.98 17.36
C THR A 611 -21.58 14.30 16.31
N GLY A 612 -21.94 14.28 15.00
CA GLY A 612 -21.06 14.73 13.91
C GLY A 612 -20.55 13.67 12.93
N ASP A 613 -20.96 12.40 13.06
CA ASP A 613 -20.76 11.36 12.04
C ASP A 613 -22.11 11.05 11.36
N ASP A 614 -22.14 11.04 10.03
CA ASP A 614 -23.33 10.67 9.25
C ASP A 614 -23.67 9.16 9.37
N ARG A 615 -22.77 8.35 9.97
CA ARG A 615 -22.93 6.90 10.10
C ARG A 615 -23.19 6.42 11.51
N ILE A 616 -24.35 5.82 11.64
CA ILE A 616 -24.88 5.12 12.80
C ILE A 616 -24.14 3.77 12.99
N PRO A 617 -23.47 3.42 14.12
CA PRO A 617 -22.86 2.11 14.26
C PRO A 617 -23.88 1.00 14.41
N ALA A 618 -23.58 -0.15 13.83
CA ALA A 618 -24.28 -1.37 14.13
C ALA A 618 -24.05 -1.81 15.59
N ARG A 619 -24.91 -2.71 16.08
CA ARG A 619 -24.73 -3.41 17.36
C ARG A 619 -23.39 -4.13 17.41
N GLY A 620 -22.82 -4.22 18.61
CA GLY A 620 -21.47 -4.76 18.80
C GLY A 620 -20.39 -3.72 18.60
N PHE A 621 -19.16 -4.18 18.35
CA PHE A 621 -17.97 -3.32 18.38
C PHE A 621 -17.43 -3.01 16.97
N ALA A 622 -18.06 -3.55 15.93
CA ALA A 622 -17.54 -3.48 14.56
C ALA A 622 -17.27 -2.05 14.10
N ASP A 623 -18.23 -1.16 14.32
CA ASP A 623 -18.10 0.23 13.91
C ASP A 623 -17.32 1.10 14.88
N SER A 624 -17.21 0.71 16.16
CA SER A 624 -16.45 1.49 17.15
C SER A 624 -14.94 1.42 16.91
N ARG A 625 -14.44 0.38 16.23
CA ARG A 625 -13.02 0.19 15.88
C ARG A 625 -12.40 1.37 15.15
N ARG A 626 -13.17 2.09 14.33
CA ARG A 626 -12.70 3.28 13.60
C ARG A 626 -12.33 4.45 14.53
N TYR A 627 -12.72 4.38 15.79
CA TYR A 627 -12.42 5.37 16.82
C TYR A 627 -11.28 4.94 17.75
N TRP A 628 -10.83 3.68 17.70
CA TRP A 628 -9.85 3.17 18.65
C TRP A 628 -8.45 3.75 18.43
N GLY A 629 -7.90 4.31 19.50
CA GLY A 629 -6.65 5.05 19.47
C GLY A 629 -6.77 6.45 18.85
N LYS A 630 -7.97 6.93 18.52
CA LYS A 630 -8.17 8.36 18.28
C LYS A 630 -8.18 9.05 19.64
N VAL A 631 -7.32 10.05 19.79
CA VAL A 631 -7.34 10.98 20.92
C VAL A 631 -7.98 12.27 20.39
N PRO A 632 -8.86 12.95 21.15
CA PRO A 632 -9.41 14.24 20.74
C PRO A 632 -8.26 15.21 20.42
N LEU A 633 -8.45 16.05 19.41
CA LEU A 633 -7.50 17.13 19.16
C LEU A 633 -7.60 18.13 20.33
N ASP A 634 -6.45 18.66 20.77
CA ASP A 634 -6.34 19.58 21.92
C ASP A 634 -7.17 20.87 21.78
N ASP A 635 -7.72 21.16 20.59
CA ASP A 635 -8.53 22.34 20.29
C ASP A 635 -10.05 22.12 20.49
N GLY A 636 -10.46 20.95 20.98
CA GLY A 636 -11.88 20.59 21.12
C GLY A 636 -12.55 20.19 19.80
N ALA A 637 -11.79 20.08 18.71
CA ALA A 637 -12.27 19.44 17.49
C ALA A 637 -12.17 17.91 17.66
N GLY A 638 -13.25 17.30 18.15
CA GLY A 638 -13.30 15.88 18.48
C GLY A 638 -14.67 15.27 18.22
N ILE A 639 -14.69 13.94 18.21
CA ILE A 639 -15.89 13.11 18.23
C ILE A 639 -16.28 13.05 19.71
N GLU A 640 -17.22 13.90 20.13
CA GLU A 640 -17.77 13.94 21.50
C GLU A 640 -18.95 12.98 21.61
N GLY A 641 -18.99 12.17 22.67
CA GLY A 641 -20.10 11.25 22.98
C GLY A 641 -19.69 9.79 23.16
N ASP A 642 -20.60 9.05 23.79
CA ASP A 642 -20.51 7.62 24.02
C ASP A 642 -20.89 6.80 22.77
N LEU A 643 -20.49 5.53 22.77
CA LEU A 643 -20.81 4.57 21.72
C LEU A 643 -21.69 3.43 22.29
N PRO A 644 -23.01 3.45 22.07
CA PRO A 644 -23.92 2.35 22.36
C PRO A 644 -23.51 1.10 21.60
N VAL A 645 -23.49 -0.03 22.29
CA VAL A 645 -23.08 -1.32 21.72
C VAL A 645 -24.16 -2.38 21.85
N TRP A 646 -25.07 -2.25 22.82
CA TRP A 646 -26.21 -3.14 22.96
C TRP A 646 -27.33 -2.54 23.83
N ALA A 647 -28.58 -2.85 23.48
CA ALA A 647 -29.77 -2.52 24.28
C ALA A 647 -30.73 -3.73 24.30
N GLY A 648 -31.23 -4.06 25.49
CA GLY A 648 -32.14 -5.18 25.69
C GLY A 648 -33.62 -4.81 25.55
N GLY A 649 -34.44 -5.80 25.19
CA GLY A 649 -35.89 -5.68 25.11
C GLY A 649 -36.41 -5.53 23.68
N ALA A 650 -37.51 -6.22 23.37
CA ALA A 650 -38.24 -6.02 22.13
C ALA A 650 -38.76 -4.58 22.06
N ASP A 651 -38.57 -3.94 20.90
CA ASP A 651 -39.16 -2.64 20.65
C ASP A 651 -40.69 -2.80 20.73
N ARG A 652 -41.33 -2.08 21.65
CA ARG A 652 -42.79 -1.94 21.63
C ARG A 652 -43.09 -0.82 20.65
N ARG A 653 -43.00 -1.10 19.35
CA ARG A 653 -43.86 -0.36 18.43
C ARG A 653 -45.23 -1.05 18.44
N PRO A 654 -46.33 -0.31 18.65
CA PRO A 654 -47.68 -0.84 18.55
C PRO A 654 -48.01 -1.38 17.15
#